data_AF-A0A9X8DKE9-F1
#
_entry.id   AF-A0A9X8DKE9-F1
#
_cell.length_a   1.000
_cell.length_b   1.000
_cell.length_c   1.000
_cell.angle_alpha   90.00
_cell.angle_beta   90.00
_cell.angle_gamma   90.00
#
_symmetry.space_group_name_H-M   'P 1'
#
loop_
_entity.id
_entity.type
_entity.pdbx_description
1 polymer ?
#
loop_
_entity_poly.entity_id
_entity_poly.type
_entity_poly.pdbx_seq_one_letter_code
_entity_poly.pdbx_strand_id
1 'polypeptide(L)'
;MMLLHEAQKVVSWVPDSLADRCYHCQALFSLVLRRHHCRRCGNVFCDTCSSSRMPLVSAGFFTPVRVCDKCCEAAKKTHRRMYNERRRLSQSVTSAAMSHGVVDTMASSSHHDLHSLLPLSPMDESESSYAASPAAALALTTMIDVIPGEVVMYRGPNVHLRIPNGCEYAGTVYISNYRLVFSQTTAPCLSTSEACARTHSRHATVTLQADHVTAAPRYHAIPLRTIERVKRQELADSDTGMLQNFDTSHILCGVLLRSQGVLTVFCKDLRRIQLVFLGLVQQQSFSHFDRCDRELKGRGGPVHFAKVHQETFPHALWDGWAVYDPVAEFNRLGVGATTKWRITDINQSYLFCPTYSASIAVPAAVSDQVLATAGQKQCAEDILLIQAIAATNPSSSTMVIVDARPWRNAMAQKTVGMAGYELTSHYEVKSTPTPDNTEASSTSFDLPLHGSHAVDPPTLHDKTVMIGPTTCRLVFMGIENIHVMRKSFQKLTELSLSPDPLHDPPEFGLAKSIDRCFGRNVLAQTKWMDHLSRILHASVEIVRLVKTDTASVLVHCSDGWDRTSQLTGLAELMLDPYYRTLRGFALLVEKDWCSFGYKFCERTGHTADPSSQEISVVFVQWMDCVWQLCRQFPCSFEFNTRYLILILDHLYSCRFGTSNNISIIIY
;
A
#
# COMPACT_ATOMS: atom_id res chain seq x y z
N MET A 1 30.11 24.65 -28.02
CA MET A 1 30.85 25.86 -27.61
C MET A 1 30.81 25.93 -26.07
N MET A 2 31.98 25.72 -25.42
CA MET A 2 32.34 25.93 -23.99
C MET A 2 31.52 25.28 -22.84
N LEU A 3 32.05 24.13 -22.36
CA LEU A 3 32.34 23.70 -20.98
C LEU A 3 31.32 23.92 -19.83
N LEU A 4 30.87 22.80 -19.23
CA LEU A 4 30.91 22.59 -17.77
C LEU A 4 31.17 21.09 -17.48
N HIS A 5 32.42 20.66 -17.61
CA HIS A 5 32.96 19.53 -16.85
C HIS A 5 33.07 20.02 -15.40
N GLU A 6 32.13 19.68 -14.51
CA GLU A 6 32.44 19.71 -13.08
C GLU A 6 33.32 18.50 -12.77
N ALA A 7 34.63 18.69 -12.91
CA ALA A 7 35.63 17.76 -12.44
C ALA A 7 35.30 17.38 -10.99
N GLN A 8 35.23 16.07 -10.72
CA GLN A 8 35.10 15.52 -9.39
C GLN A 8 36.20 16.14 -8.51
N LYS A 9 35.82 17.09 -7.65
CA LYS A 9 36.78 17.86 -6.86
C LYS A 9 37.39 16.92 -5.83
N VAL A 10 38.58 16.40 -6.13
CA VAL A 10 39.37 15.61 -5.19
C VAL A 10 39.66 16.50 -3.98
N VAL A 11 39.08 16.16 -2.83
CA VAL A 11 39.28 16.90 -1.59
C VAL A 11 40.70 16.61 -1.09
N SER A 12 41.56 17.63 -1.05
CA SER A 12 42.91 17.50 -0.49
C SER A 12 42.83 17.25 1.01
N TRP A 13 43.27 16.06 1.44
CA TRP A 13 43.20 15.63 2.83
C TRP A 13 44.44 16.08 3.60
N VAL A 14 44.26 16.84 4.68
CA VAL A 14 45.37 17.31 5.51
C VAL A 14 45.81 16.18 6.45
N PRO A 15 47.08 15.72 6.40
CA PRO A 15 47.61 14.75 7.34
C PRO A 15 47.59 15.27 8.78
N ASP A 16 47.31 14.39 9.75
CA ASP A 16 47.24 14.76 11.17
C ASP A 16 48.55 15.36 11.71
N SER A 17 49.70 14.95 11.15
CA SER A 17 51.02 15.47 11.51
C SER A 17 51.21 16.95 11.17
N LEU A 18 50.44 17.47 10.20
CA LEU A 18 50.48 18.87 9.76
C LEU A 18 49.40 19.73 10.41
N ALA A 19 48.57 19.15 11.27
CA ALA A 19 47.49 19.84 11.98
C ALA A 19 47.73 19.81 13.50
N ASP A 20 48.55 20.73 14.00
CA ASP A 20 48.76 20.95 15.44
C ASP A 20 47.60 21.74 16.09
N ARG A 21 46.82 22.47 15.27
CA ARG A 21 45.72 23.34 15.70
C ARG A 21 44.45 23.13 14.89
N CYS A 22 43.30 23.41 15.52
CA CYS A 22 42.01 23.43 14.84
C CYS A 22 41.99 24.49 13.74
N TYR A 23 41.64 24.10 12.51
CA TYR A 23 41.63 24.97 11.35
C TYR A 23 40.67 26.18 11.49
N HIS A 24 39.61 26.07 12.32
CA HIS A 24 38.69 27.19 12.56
C HIS A 24 39.08 28.07 13.73
N CYS A 25 39.19 27.51 14.95
CA CYS A 25 39.37 28.28 16.19
C CYS A 25 40.84 28.39 16.66
N GLN A 26 41.78 27.76 15.95
CA GLN A 26 43.22 27.80 16.23
C GLN A 26 43.65 27.20 17.60
N ALA A 27 42.74 26.54 18.29
CA ALA A 27 43.03 25.80 19.52
C ALA A 27 44.03 24.66 19.25
N LEU A 28 45.06 24.53 20.09
CA LEU A 28 46.05 23.45 20.04
C LEU A 28 45.39 22.11 20.35
N PHE A 29 45.59 21.12 19.47
CA PHE A 29 45.14 19.76 19.72
C PHE A 29 46.00 19.11 20.81
N SER A 30 45.34 18.34 21.67
CA SER A 30 45.96 17.65 22.80
C SER A 30 45.36 16.25 22.96
N LEU A 31 45.77 15.52 24.00
CA LEU A 31 45.15 14.22 24.32
C LEU A 31 43.65 14.34 24.66
N VAL A 32 43.21 15.53 25.11
CA VAL A 32 41.82 15.82 25.46
C VAL A 32 41.07 16.46 24.30
N LEU A 33 41.70 17.41 23.59
CA LEU A 33 41.10 18.04 22.40
C LEU A 33 41.51 17.28 21.14
N ARG A 34 40.64 16.37 20.69
CA ARG A 34 40.90 15.46 19.57
C ARG A 34 40.71 16.11 18.20
N ARG A 35 41.41 15.54 17.21
CA ARG A 35 41.38 15.91 15.80
C ARG A 35 40.19 15.29 15.07
N HIS A 36 39.52 16.06 14.23
CA HIS A 36 38.41 15.60 13.39
C HIS A 36 38.45 16.22 11.99
N HIS A 37 38.53 15.40 10.95
CA HIS A 37 38.50 15.89 9.57
C HIS A 37 37.10 16.27 9.08
N CYS A 38 37.01 17.37 8.34
CA CYS A 38 35.84 17.69 7.54
C CYS A 38 35.88 16.90 6.23
N ARG A 39 34.88 16.04 5.98
CA ARG A 39 34.83 15.22 4.76
C ARG A 39 34.57 16.04 3.48
N ARG A 40 34.22 17.33 3.61
CA ARG A 40 34.00 18.24 2.48
C ARG A 40 35.23 19.07 2.09
N CYS A 41 36.04 19.51 3.06
CA CYS A 41 37.20 20.37 2.79
C CYS A 41 38.55 19.77 3.17
N GLY A 42 38.59 18.60 3.81
CA GLY A 42 39.81 17.87 4.13
C GLY A 42 40.64 18.42 5.31
N ASN A 43 40.30 19.60 5.82
CA ASN A 43 40.96 20.21 6.99
C ASN A 43 40.56 19.55 8.32
N VAL A 44 41.37 19.78 9.36
CA VAL A 44 41.22 19.21 10.70
C VAL A 44 40.64 20.23 11.68
N PHE A 45 39.63 19.83 12.45
CA PHE A 45 38.86 20.67 13.38
C PHE A 45 38.72 19.99 14.75
N CYS A 46 38.41 20.77 15.78
CA CYS A 46 37.89 20.23 17.03
C CYS A 46 36.43 19.79 16.88
N ASP A 47 35.91 19.04 17.85
CA ASP A 47 34.55 18.53 17.82
C ASP A 47 33.51 19.66 17.75
N THR A 48 33.74 20.76 18.49
CA THR A 48 32.86 21.94 18.50
C THR A 48 32.73 22.61 17.13
N CYS A 49 33.85 22.77 16.40
CA CYS A 49 33.87 23.41 15.07
C CYS A 49 33.50 22.46 13.91
N SER A 50 33.16 21.20 14.23
CA SER A 50 32.77 20.19 13.25
C SER A 50 31.66 19.28 13.78
N SER A 51 30.76 19.85 14.59
CA SER A 51 29.65 19.12 15.23
C SER A 51 28.59 18.65 14.22
N SER A 52 28.51 19.33 13.08
CA SER A 52 27.54 19.05 12.03
C SER A 52 27.89 17.81 11.20
N ARG A 53 26.86 17.05 10.80
CA ARG A 53 26.96 15.94 9.85
C ARG A 53 26.02 16.15 8.68
N MET A 54 26.47 15.81 7.48
CA MET A 54 25.64 15.88 6.28
C MET A 54 26.13 14.90 5.22
N PRO A 55 25.24 14.43 4.32
CA PRO A 55 25.67 13.65 3.16
C PRO A 55 26.46 14.55 2.19
N LEU A 56 27.51 14.00 1.58
CA LEU A 56 28.33 14.68 0.57
C LEU A 56 28.32 13.85 -0.72
N VAL A 57 27.18 13.93 -1.42
CA VAL A 57 26.87 13.11 -2.59
C VAL A 57 27.92 13.24 -3.69
N SER A 58 28.38 14.46 -3.99
CA SER A 58 29.43 14.70 -4.98
C SER A 58 30.82 14.16 -4.61
N ALA A 59 31.02 13.78 -3.35
CA ALA A 59 32.24 13.16 -2.83
C ALA A 59 32.07 11.67 -2.49
N GLY A 60 30.93 11.04 -2.88
CA GLY A 60 30.67 9.61 -2.66
C GLY A 60 30.25 9.23 -1.24
N PHE A 61 29.93 10.20 -0.37
CA PHE A 61 29.44 9.93 0.99
C PHE A 61 27.92 10.05 1.06
N PHE A 62 27.24 8.91 0.98
CA PHE A 62 25.78 8.81 0.95
C PHE A 62 25.12 8.80 2.34
N THR A 63 25.90 8.54 3.40
CA THR A 63 25.47 8.68 4.80
C THR A 63 25.99 10.00 5.40
N PRO A 64 25.35 10.56 6.43
CA PRO A 64 25.80 11.80 7.05
C PRO A 64 27.22 11.68 7.63
N VAL A 65 28.17 12.32 6.95
CA VAL A 65 29.58 12.40 7.36
C VAL A 65 29.88 13.72 8.01
N ARG A 66 30.89 13.72 8.90
CA ARG A 66 31.28 14.91 9.66
C ARG A 66 31.80 16.01 8.73
N VAL A 67 31.28 17.22 8.90
CA VAL A 67 31.71 18.42 8.20
C VAL A 67 31.93 19.57 9.18
N CYS A 68 32.79 20.52 8.83
CA CYS A 68 32.90 21.75 9.60
C CYS A 68 31.67 22.64 9.40
N ASP A 69 31.42 23.54 10.34
CA ASP A 69 30.20 24.37 10.35
C ASP A 69 30.10 25.23 9.08
N LYS A 70 31.22 25.79 8.60
CA LYS A 70 31.29 26.53 7.33
C LYS A 70 30.88 25.69 6.13
N CYS A 71 31.33 24.43 6.07
CA CYS A 71 30.96 23.50 5.02
C CYS A 71 29.49 23.07 5.11
N CYS A 72 28.93 22.97 6.31
CA CYS A 72 27.51 22.69 6.49
C CYS A 72 26.65 23.85 5.98
N GLU A 73 26.94 25.08 6.41
CA GLU A 73 26.17 26.26 6.00
C GLU A 73 26.27 26.58 4.51
N ALA A 74 27.46 26.43 3.92
CA ALA A 74 27.62 26.58 2.48
C ALA A 74 26.76 25.58 1.70
N ALA A 75 26.62 24.34 2.17
CA ALA A 75 25.78 23.35 1.50
C ALA A 75 24.29 23.67 1.64
N LYS A 76 23.83 24.05 2.84
CA LYS A 76 22.44 24.48 3.06
C LYS A 76 22.06 25.67 2.17
N LYS A 77 22.98 26.62 1.98
CA LYS A 77 22.78 27.79 1.09
C LYS A 77 22.66 27.38 -0.37
N THR A 78 23.49 26.46 -0.86
CA THR A 78 23.39 25.93 -2.23
C THR A 78 22.07 25.18 -2.44
N HIS A 79 21.68 24.32 -1.50
CA HIS A 79 20.40 23.58 -1.56
C HIS A 79 19.20 24.52 -1.66
N ARG A 80 19.18 25.59 -0.84
CA ARG A 80 18.12 26.60 -0.85
C ARG A 80 18.04 27.37 -2.19
N ARG A 81 19.17 27.63 -2.83
CA ARG A 81 19.23 28.27 -4.17
C ARG A 81 18.64 27.36 -5.24
N MET A 82 19.07 26.09 -5.28
CA MET A 82 18.56 25.11 -6.24
C MET A 82 17.05 24.88 -6.10
N TYR A 83 16.55 24.79 -4.85
CA TYR A 83 15.12 24.67 -4.56
C TYR A 83 14.31 25.87 -5.09
N ASN A 84 14.79 27.09 -4.85
CA ASN A 84 14.13 28.30 -5.32
C ASN A 84 14.16 28.45 -6.84
N GLU A 85 15.22 27.98 -7.50
CA GLU A 85 15.35 27.98 -8.96
C GLU A 85 14.39 26.98 -9.62
N ARG A 86 14.30 25.75 -9.08
CA ARG A 86 13.26 24.77 -9.49
C ARG A 86 11.85 25.36 -9.35
N ARG A 87 11.56 26.04 -8.24
CA ARG A 87 10.25 26.67 -8.02
C ARG A 87 9.93 27.78 -9.04
N ARG A 88 10.93 28.57 -9.45
CA ARG A 88 10.77 29.59 -10.50
C ARG A 88 10.54 28.97 -11.88
N LEU A 89 11.24 27.89 -12.21
CA LEU A 89 11.04 27.15 -13.46
C LEU A 89 9.63 26.55 -13.53
N SER A 90 9.13 25.94 -12.44
CA SER A 90 7.76 25.43 -12.35
C SER A 90 6.67 26.51 -12.50
N GLN A 91 6.95 27.74 -12.06
CA GLN A 91 6.04 28.89 -12.24
C GLN A 91 6.03 29.43 -13.68
N SER A 92 7.12 29.28 -14.44
CA SER A 92 7.18 29.69 -15.85
C SER A 92 6.41 28.76 -16.79
N VAL A 93 6.32 27.46 -16.44
CA VAL A 93 5.58 26.45 -17.20
C VAL A 93 4.07 26.65 -17.07
N THR A 94 3.60 27.14 -15.92
CA THR A 94 2.17 27.43 -15.69
C THR A 94 1.70 28.65 -16.48
N SER A 95 2.55 29.66 -16.72
CA SER A 95 2.21 30.81 -17.58
C SER A 95 2.12 30.46 -19.07
N ALA A 96 2.87 29.47 -19.56
CA ALA A 96 2.80 29.02 -20.95
C ALA A 96 1.55 28.17 -21.25
N ALA A 97 1.00 27.50 -20.24
CA ALA A 97 -0.24 26.73 -20.37
C ALA A 97 -1.51 27.61 -20.44
N MET A 98 -1.42 28.90 -20.09
CA MET A 98 -2.55 29.84 -20.12
C MET A 98 -2.81 30.50 -21.49
N SER A 99 -1.94 30.30 -22.49
CA SER A 99 -2.10 30.93 -23.81
C SER A 99 -2.99 30.16 -24.80
N HIS A 100 -3.50 28.99 -24.43
CA HIS A 100 -4.50 28.25 -25.20
C HIS A 100 -5.81 28.17 -24.38
N GLY A 101 -6.62 29.24 -24.45
CA GLY A 101 -7.95 29.35 -23.82
C GLY A 101 -9.01 28.43 -24.44
N VAL A 102 -10.26 28.32 -23.98
CA VAL A 102 -11.17 29.15 -23.14
C VAL A 102 -12.22 28.13 -22.59
N VAL A 103 -12.80 28.15 -21.38
CA VAL A 103 -13.56 29.20 -20.68
C VAL A 103 -13.56 28.94 -19.16
N ASP A 104 -13.16 29.98 -18.42
CA ASP A 104 -13.36 30.21 -16.99
C ASP A 104 -14.83 30.48 -16.64
N THR A 105 -15.28 30.05 -15.46
CA THR A 105 -15.96 30.98 -14.56
C THR A 105 -15.84 30.53 -13.10
N MET A 106 -15.46 31.49 -12.25
CA MET A 106 -15.51 31.50 -10.78
C MET A 106 -14.23 31.11 -10.02
N ALA A 107 -13.16 31.88 -10.26
CA ALA A 107 -12.10 32.12 -9.28
C ALA A 107 -11.90 33.64 -9.10
N SER A 108 -12.86 34.30 -8.47
CA SER A 108 -12.59 35.55 -7.75
C SER A 108 -13.66 35.79 -6.68
N SER A 109 -13.40 35.34 -5.45
CA SER A 109 -13.79 36.14 -4.29
C SER A 109 -12.89 35.80 -3.12
N SER A 110 -12.39 36.89 -2.55
CA SER A 110 -11.69 37.05 -1.30
C SER A 110 -12.17 36.14 -0.16
N HIS A 111 -11.15 35.73 0.60
CA HIS A 111 -11.06 35.01 1.86
C HIS A 111 -11.96 35.45 3.05
N HIS A 112 -13.20 35.94 2.87
CA HIS A 112 -14.01 36.44 3.99
C HIS A 112 -15.45 35.91 4.17
N ASP A 113 -15.97 35.04 3.29
CA ASP A 113 -17.40 34.65 3.34
C ASP A 113 -17.72 33.16 3.66
N LEU A 114 -16.79 32.39 4.23
CA LEU A 114 -17.02 30.95 4.48
C LEU A 114 -17.76 30.58 5.78
N HIS A 115 -18.21 31.56 6.58
CA HIS A 115 -19.03 31.31 7.78
C HIS A 115 -20.54 31.54 7.56
N SER A 116 -20.98 31.93 6.36
CA SER A 116 -22.33 32.52 6.17
C SER A 116 -23.30 31.70 5.30
N LEU A 117 -22.95 30.49 4.85
CA LEU A 117 -23.80 29.70 3.93
C LEU A 117 -24.30 28.36 4.50
N LEU A 118 -24.72 28.38 5.77
CA LEU A 118 -25.70 27.41 6.29
C LEU A 118 -26.87 28.20 6.90
N PRO A 119 -28.08 28.18 6.32
CA PRO A 119 -29.27 28.24 7.13
C PRO A 119 -29.29 26.91 7.90
N LEU A 120 -28.80 26.94 9.14
CA LEU A 120 -29.22 25.94 10.12
C LEU A 120 -30.74 26.08 10.21
N SER A 121 -31.48 25.10 9.68
CA SER A 121 -32.90 24.99 9.99
C SER A 121 -33.03 24.96 11.52
N PRO A 122 -33.87 25.81 12.13
CA PRO A 122 -34.12 25.74 13.56
C PRO A 122 -34.58 24.32 13.88
N MET A 123 -34.00 23.74 14.93
CA MET A 123 -34.56 22.53 15.52
C MET A 123 -36.02 22.81 15.84
N ASP A 124 -36.89 21.91 15.39
CA ASP A 124 -38.30 21.93 15.73
C ASP A 124 -38.43 21.63 17.23
N GLU A 125 -38.48 22.70 18.04
CA GLU A 125 -38.86 22.64 19.44
C GLU A 125 -40.37 22.42 19.52
N SER A 126 -40.80 21.18 19.34
CA SER A 126 -42.19 20.81 19.62
C SER A 126 -42.30 19.37 20.10
N GLU A 127 -41.81 19.09 21.31
CA GLU A 127 -42.42 18.06 22.18
C GLU A 127 -42.06 18.22 23.68
N SER A 128 -43.03 18.82 24.39
CA SER A 128 -43.43 18.60 25.80
C SER A 128 -42.40 18.61 26.95
N SER A 129 -42.55 19.68 27.74
CA SER A 129 -42.49 19.74 29.21
C SER A 129 -42.43 18.41 29.99
N TYR A 130 -41.25 18.07 30.50
CA TYR A 130 -41.08 17.44 31.81
C TYR A 130 -39.87 18.07 32.49
N ALA A 131 -40.07 18.60 33.69
CA ALA A 131 -39.03 19.27 34.48
C ALA A 131 -37.82 18.33 34.67
N ALA A 132 -36.68 18.71 34.08
CA ALA A 132 -35.43 17.99 34.26
C ALA A 132 -34.88 18.22 35.67
N SER A 133 -34.71 17.13 36.41
CA SER A 133 -33.91 17.08 37.65
C SER A 133 -32.46 17.53 37.38
N PRO A 134 -31.76 18.13 38.36
CA PRO A 134 -30.36 18.57 38.23
C PRO A 134 -29.37 17.44 37.86
N ALA A 135 -29.80 16.17 37.92
CA ALA A 135 -29.03 15.02 37.48
C ALA A 135 -28.86 14.90 35.94
N ALA A 136 -29.65 15.62 35.14
CA ALA A 136 -29.56 15.61 33.67
C ALA A 136 -28.45 16.52 33.10
N ALA A 137 -27.85 17.38 33.93
CA ALA A 137 -26.82 18.34 33.51
C ALA A 137 -25.40 17.75 33.45
N LEU A 138 -25.22 16.44 33.70
CA LEU A 138 -23.93 15.74 33.65
C LEU A 138 -23.80 14.74 32.48
N ALA A 139 -24.65 14.83 31.45
CA ALA A 139 -24.42 14.13 30.20
C ALA A 139 -23.44 14.96 29.33
N LEU A 140 -22.15 14.89 29.66
CA LEU A 140 -21.08 15.39 28.81
C LEU A 140 -21.32 14.92 27.36
N THR A 141 -21.59 15.86 26.46
CA THR A 141 -21.52 15.70 25.01
C THR A 141 -20.13 15.19 24.63
N THR A 142 -19.95 13.87 24.57
CA THR A 142 -18.71 13.23 24.08
C THR A 142 -18.64 13.37 22.56
N MET A 143 -18.23 14.56 22.10
CA MET A 143 -17.76 14.76 20.73
C MET A 143 -16.57 13.84 20.48
N ILE A 144 -16.51 13.24 19.28
CA ILE A 144 -15.36 12.42 18.88
C ILE A 144 -14.12 13.29 18.68
N ASP A 145 -12.94 12.75 18.94
CA ASP A 145 -11.68 13.43 18.61
C ASP A 145 -11.54 13.51 17.10
N VAL A 146 -11.68 14.71 16.52
CA VAL A 146 -11.56 14.95 15.08
C VAL A 146 -10.12 15.20 14.65
N ILE A 147 -9.75 14.73 13.47
CA ILE A 147 -8.46 15.01 12.83
C ILE A 147 -8.53 16.42 12.21
N PRO A 148 -7.43 17.21 12.15
CA PRO A 148 -7.44 18.48 11.41
C PRO A 148 -7.92 18.31 9.96
N GLY A 149 -8.97 19.06 9.59
CA GLY A 149 -9.68 18.95 8.30
C GLY A 149 -10.89 17.99 8.30
N GLU A 150 -11.10 17.24 9.39
CA GLU A 150 -12.27 16.38 9.59
C GLU A 150 -13.46 17.17 10.12
N VAL A 151 -14.61 17.00 9.49
CA VAL A 151 -15.87 17.66 9.85
C VAL A 151 -16.94 16.61 10.09
N VAL A 152 -17.56 16.64 11.27
CA VAL A 152 -18.70 15.77 11.61
C VAL A 152 -19.94 16.26 10.87
N MET A 153 -20.50 15.40 10.01
CA MET A 153 -21.66 15.69 9.17
C MET A 153 -22.97 15.18 9.79
N TYR A 154 -22.88 14.12 10.60
CA TYR A 154 -24.03 13.49 11.25
C TYR A 154 -23.68 12.92 12.63
N ARG A 155 -24.63 13.03 13.54
CA ARG A 155 -24.61 12.43 14.88
C ARG A 155 -25.95 11.76 15.14
N GLY A 156 -25.92 10.44 15.36
CA GLY A 156 -27.09 9.62 15.67
C GLY A 156 -26.94 8.96 17.04
N PRO A 157 -27.65 9.42 18.09
CA PRO A 157 -27.66 8.74 19.38
C PRO A 157 -28.50 7.46 19.33
N ASN A 158 -28.43 6.65 20.40
CA ASN A 158 -29.25 5.44 20.60
C ASN A 158 -29.06 4.38 19.50
N VAL A 159 -27.82 4.23 19.02
CA VAL A 159 -27.43 3.18 18.07
C VAL A 159 -26.78 2.05 18.84
N HIS A 160 -27.09 0.83 18.45
CA HIS A 160 -26.53 -0.38 19.05
C HIS A 160 -25.48 -0.98 18.10
N LEU A 161 -24.23 -1.11 18.55
CA LEU A 161 -23.19 -1.82 17.82
C LEU A 161 -23.23 -3.30 18.22
N ARG A 162 -23.56 -4.17 17.28
CA ARG A 162 -23.44 -5.61 17.41
C ARG A 162 -22.15 -6.09 16.77
N ILE A 163 -21.32 -6.75 17.57
CA ILE A 163 -20.06 -7.35 17.13
C ILE A 163 -20.22 -8.87 16.91
N PRO A 164 -19.37 -9.49 16.07
CA PRO A 164 -19.54 -10.91 15.68
C PRO A 164 -19.58 -11.94 16.81
N ASN A 165 -19.09 -11.60 18.01
CA ASN A 165 -19.12 -12.48 19.19
C ASN A 165 -20.47 -12.47 19.95
N GLY A 166 -21.49 -11.79 19.41
CA GLY A 166 -22.82 -11.69 20.01
C GLY A 166 -23.00 -10.58 21.04
N CYS A 167 -21.94 -9.83 21.39
CA CYS A 167 -22.08 -8.67 22.27
C CYS A 167 -22.72 -7.49 21.55
N GLU A 168 -23.57 -6.75 22.28
CA GLU A 168 -24.22 -5.54 21.80
C GLU A 168 -23.93 -4.36 22.72
N TYR A 169 -23.56 -3.22 22.15
CA TYR A 169 -23.21 -2.01 22.89
C TYR A 169 -24.07 -0.83 22.44
N ALA A 170 -24.74 -0.18 23.39
CA ALA A 170 -25.44 1.07 23.11
C ALA A 170 -24.47 2.25 23.06
N GLY A 171 -24.65 3.14 22.10
CA GLY A 171 -23.77 4.28 21.90
C GLY A 171 -24.31 5.30 20.91
N THR A 172 -23.42 6.18 20.48
CA THR A 172 -23.68 7.20 19.47
C THR A 172 -22.85 6.89 18.23
N VAL A 173 -23.48 6.97 17.05
CA VAL A 173 -22.79 6.89 15.77
C VAL A 173 -22.55 8.31 15.23
N TYR A 174 -21.39 8.51 14.63
CA TYR A 174 -20.97 9.74 13.98
C TYR A 174 -20.53 9.42 12.56
N ILE A 175 -20.85 10.30 11.61
CA ILE A 175 -20.32 10.23 10.25
C ILE A 175 -19.64 11.58 9.98
N SER A 176 -18.35 11.53 9.67
CA SER A 176 -17.59 12.70 9.22
C SER A 176 -17.34 12.64 7.72
N ASN A 177 -16.68 13.67 7.17
CA ASN A 177 -16.14 13.64 5.81
C ASN A 177 -15.00 12.63 5.60
N TYR A 178 -14.58 11.89 6.63
CA TYR A 178 -13.50 10.90 6.58
C TYR A 178 -13.91 9.50 7.02
N ARG A 179 -14.65 9.36 8.14
CA ARG A 179 -14.90 8.08 8.80
C ARG A 179 -16.29 7.98 9.41
N LEU A 180 -16.75 6.74 9.54
CA LEU A 180 -17.84 6.34 10.41
C LEU A 180 -17.25 5.99 11.78
N VAL A 181 -17.82 6.55 12.85
CA VAL A 181 -17.37 6.32 14.23
C VAL A 181 -18.54 5.86 15.09
N PHE A 182 -18.34 4.80 15.86
CA PHE A 182 -19.20 4.44 16.98
C PHE A 182 -18.46 4.71 18.29
N SER A 183 -19.11 5.43 19.20
CA SER A 183 -18.60 5.71 20.54
C SER A 183 -19.62 5.24 21.58
N GLN A 184 -19.21 4.31 22.44
CA GLN A 184 -20.07 3.77 23.49
C GLN A 184 -20.45 4.87 24.50
N THR A 185 -21.73 4.96 24.84
CA THR A 185 -22.19 5.81 25.95
C THR A 185 -21.88 5.08 27.25
N THR A 186 -21.15 5.70 28.17
CA THR A 186 -20.86 5.14 29.51
C THR A 186 -22.12 5.13 30.39
N ALA A 187 -23.08 4.29 30.05
CA ALA A 187 -24.10 3.83 30.99
C ALA A 187 -23.92 2.31 31.15
N PRO A 188 -23.98 1.78 32.38
CA PRO A 188 -23.86 0.35 32.59
C PRO A 188 -25.00 -0.34 31.87
N CYS A 189 -24.69 -1.10 30.81
CA CYS A 189 -25.62 -2.10 30.33
C CYS A 189 -25.82 -3.07 31.49
N LEU A 190 -27.03 -3.15 32.04
CA LEU A 190 -27.45 -4.24 32.91
C LEU A 190 -27.23 -5.53 32.13
N SER A 191 -26.09 -6.16 32.34
CA SER A 191 -25.81 -7.48 31.82
C SER A 191 -26.89 -8.41 32.35
N THR A 192 -27.66 -9.02 31.45
CA THR A 192 -28.38 -10.26 31.72
C THR A 192 -27.36 -11.40 31.88
N SER A 193 -26.47 -11.29 32.87
CA SER A 193 -25.48 -12.32 33.23
C SER A 193 -25.86 -13.06 34.51
N GLU A 194 -27.14 -13.34 34.72
CA GLU A 194 -27.54 -14.36 35.70
C GLU A 194 -27.82 -15.73 35.05
N ALA A 195 -27.88 -15.81 33.71
CA ALA A 195 -28.11 -17.08 33.02
C ALA A 195 -26.83 -17.92 32.77
N CYS A 196 -25.62 -17.36 32.94
CA CYS A 196 -24.36 -18.08 32.68
C CYS A 196 -23.62 -18.53 33.96
N ALA A 197 -24.18 -18.30 35.15
CA ALA A 197 -23.49 -18.51 36.43
C ALA A 197 -23.87 -19.80 37.18
N ARG A 198 -24.66 -20.71 36.60
CA ARG A 198 -25.06 -21.96 37.27
C ARG A 198 -24.96 -23.18 36.37
N THR A 199 -23.77 -23.74 36.24
CA THR A 199 -23.56 -25.19 36.16
C THR A 199 -22.12 -25.52 36.54
N HIS A 200 -21.95 -26.05 37.75
CA HIS A 200 -20.72 -26.67 38.20
C HIS A 200 -20.42 -27.95 37.40
N SER A 201 -19.20 -28.09 36.89
CA SER A 201 -18.50 -29.37 36.93
C SER A 201 -17.01 -29.13 37.18
N ARG A 202 -16.48 -29.84 38.16
CA ARG A 202 -15.19 -29.67 38.81
C ARG A 202 -14.07 -30.20 37.90
N HIS A 203 -12.98 -29.45 37.73
CA HIS A 203 -11.60 -29.88 38.02
C HIS A 203 -10.55 -28.88 37.50
N ALA A 204 -9.53 -28.66 38.35
CA ALA A 204 -8.22 -28.04 38.10
C ALA A 204 -8.14 -26.51 38.02
N THR A 205 -7.88 -25.95 39.21
CA THR A 205 -7.33 -24.64 39.53
C THR A 205 -6.05 -24.29 38.75
N VAL A 206 -6.07 -23.19 38.01
CA VAL A 206 -4.92 -22.27 37.90
C VAL A 206 -5.47 -20.86 38.10
N THR A 207 -5.19 -20.32 39.27
CA THR A 207 -5.59 -18.98 39.71
C THR A 207 -4.76 -17.95 38.96
N LEU A 208 -5.36 -17.26 37.98
CA LEU A 208 -4.88 -15.93 37.57
C LEU A 208 -5.71 -14.91 38.35
N GLN A 209 -5.03 -14.12 39.19
CA GLN A 209 -5.63 -13.02 39.94
C GLN A 209 -6.40 -12.12 38.98
N ALA A 210 -7.69 -11.93 39.27
CA ALA A 210 -8.55 -10.97 38.60
C ALA A 210 -8.12 -9.56 39.00
N ASP A 211 -7.22 -8.96 38.22
CA ASP A 211 -7.09 -7.51 38.21
C ASP A 211 -8.39 -6.93 37.63
N HIS A 212 -8.98 -6.00 38.36
CA HIS A 212 -10.15 -5.23 37.97
C HIS A 212 -9.90 -4.50 36.64
N VAL A 213 -10.20 -5.14 35.51
CA VAL A 213 -10.28 -4.49 34.21
C VAL A 213 -11.57 -3.69 34.18
N THR A 214 -11.49 -2.41 34.54
CA THR A 214 -12.47 -1.42 34.09
C THR A 214 -12.54 -1.50 32.57
N ALA A 215 -13.65 -2.02 32.02
CA ALA A 215 -13.82 -2.19 30.58
C ALA A 215 -13.72 -0.82 29.90
N ALA A 216 -12.62 -0.59 29.19
CA ALA A 216 -12.42 0.64 28.43
C ALA A 216 -13.61 0.87 27.46
N PRO A 217 -14.07 2.12 27.29
CA PRO A 217 -15.16 2.43 26.38
C PRO A 217 -14.85 1.93 24.96
N ARG A 218 -15.80 1.22 24.34
CA ARG A 218 -15.62 0.68 22.98
C ARG A 218 -15.74 1.82 21.96
N TYR A 219 -14.63 2.08 21.26
CA TYR A 219 -14.53 3.05 20.17
C TYR A 219 -14.20 2.32 18.87
N HIS A 220 -15.03 2.50 17.84
CA HIS A 220 -14.81 1.93 16.52
C HIS A 220 -14.80 3.03 15.47
N ALA A 221 -13.70 3.17 14.74
CA ALA A 221 -13.56 4.12 13.64
C ALA A 221 -13.22 3.39 12.34
N ILE A 222 -13.99 3.67 11.29
CA ILE A 222 -13.85 3.06 9.96
C ILE A 222 -13.77 4.19 8.94
N PRO A 223 -12.61 4.41 8.27
CA PRO A 223 -12.55 5.33 7.15
C PRO A 223 -13.59 4.96 6.09
N LEU A 224 -14.32 5.95 5.58
CA LEU A 224 -15.44 5.74 4.66
C LEU A 224 -15.01 5.01 3.39
N ARG A 225 -13.77 5.21 2.94
CA ARG A 225 -13.23 4.59 1.72
C ARG A 225 -12.78 3.14 1.90
N THR A 226 -12.65 2.71 3.14
CA THR A 226 -12.47 1.30 3.50
C THR A 226 -13.78 0.51 3.44
N ILE A 227 -14.94 1.18 3.49
CA ILE A 227 -16.24 0.53 3.35
C ILE A 227 -16.40 0.04 1.91
N GLU A 228 -16.51 -1.28 1.73
CA GLU A 228 -16.72 -1.91 0.44
C GLU A 228 -18.21 -1.95 0.09
N ARG A 229 -19.03 -2.36 1.06
CA ARG A 229 -20.47 -2.52 0.87
C ARG A 229 -21.22 -2.32 2.16
N VAL A 230 -22.45 -1.86 2.04
CA VAL A 230 -23.39 -1.74 3.15
C VAL A 230 -24.64 -2.56 2.82
N LYS A 231 -25.09 -3.41 3.75
CA LYS A 231 -26.37 -4.15 3.64
C LYS A 231 -27.36 -3.57 4.64
N ARG A 232 -28.56 -3.27 4.16
CA ARG A 232 -29.71 -2.87 4.97
C ARG A 232 -30.63 -4.05 5.15
N GLN A 233 -31.13 -4.24 6.36
CA GLN A 233 -32.12 -5.26 6.68
C GLN A 233 -33.12 -4.67 7.67
N GLU A 234 -34.40 -4.83 7.36
CA GLU A 234 -35.49 -4.53 8.28
C GLU A 234 -35.92 -5.84 8.95
N LEU A 235 -36.02 -5.82 10.27
CA LEU A 235 -36.52 -6.95 11.05
C LEU A 235 -37.95 -6.63 11.48
N ALA A 236 -38.89 -7.47 11.05
CA ALA A 236 -40.29 -7.44 11.48
C ALA A 236 -40.51 -8.39 12.68
N ASP A 237 -41.60 -8.18 13.42
CA ASP A 237 -41.92 -8.82 14.71
C ASP A 237 -41.89 -10.37 14.74
N SER A 238 -41.84 -11.06 13.59
CA SER A 238 -41.90 -12.53 13.51
C SER A 238 -40.59 -13.26 13.80
N ASP A 239 -39.42 -12.58 13.77
CA ASP A 239 -38.11 -13.22 13.94
C ASP A 239 -37.62 -13.23 15.41
N THR A 240 -38.38 -12.66 16.36
CA THR A 240 -38.09 -12.74 17.81
C THR A 240 -38.65 -14.01 18.46
N GLY A 241 -38.80 -15.10 17.70
CA GLY A 241 -39.21 -16.39 18.24
C GLY A 241 -38.27 -16.85 19.36
N MET A 242 -38.83 -16.99 20.57
CA MET A 242 -38.20 -17.40 21.85
C MET A 242 -37.97 -16.30 22.91
N LEU A 243 -38.90 -15.34 23.06
CA LEU A 243 -39.07 -14.60 24.32
C LEU A 243 -40.51 -14.73 24.84
N GLN A 244 -41.05 -15.95 24.88
CA GLN A 244 -42.24 -16.27 25.66
C GLN A 244 -41.78 -16.91 26.96
N ASN A 245 -41.75 -16.13 28.06
CA ASN A 245 -41.86 -16.53 29.48
C ASN A 245 -41.05 -15.60 30.41
N PHE A 246 -41.25 -14.29 30.33
CA PHE A 246 -40.84 -13.40 31.41
C PHE A 246 -41.99 -12.52 31.90
N ASP A 247 -41.94 -12.29 33.21
CA ASP A 247 -43.01 -11.86 34.09
C ASP A 247 -43.57 -10.47 33.76
N THR A 248 -44.83 -10.27 34.16
CA THR A 248 -45.77 -9.21 33.73
C THR A 248 -45.44 -7.77 34.18
N SER A 249 -44.19 -7.46 34.51
CA SER A 249 -43.71 -6.10 34.84
C SER A 249 -43.09 -5.34 33.66
N HIS A 250 -42.91 -5.98 32.49
CA HIS A 250 -42.28 -5.38 31.29
C HIS A 250 -43.26 -4.73 30.29
N ILE A 251 -44.52 -4.49 30.67
CA ILE A 251 -45.57 -4.02 29.74
C ILE A 251 -45.30 -2.61 29.17
N LEU A 252 -44.47 -1.77 29.82
CA LEU A 252 -44.04 -0.50 29.21
C LEU A 252 -42.93 -0.64 28.15
N CYS A 253 -42.21 -1.76 28.10
CA CYS A 253 -41.17 -2.02 27.10
C CYS A 253 -41.73 -2.65 25.81
N GLY A 254 -42.93 -3.24 25.87
CA GLY A 254 -43.59 -3.89 24.73
C GLY A 254 -44.07 -2.94 23.61
N VAL A 255 -44.03 -1.62 23.83
CA VAL A 255 -44.53 -0.63 22.86
C VAL A 255 -43.40 -0.03 21.99
N LEU A 256 -42.14 -0.16 22.39
CA LEU A 256 -40.98 0.47 21.71
C LEU A 256 -40.20 -0.46 20.76
N LEU A 257 -40.50 -1.75 20.71
CA LEU A 257 -39.87 -2.73 19.79
C LEU A 257 -40.50 -2.73 18.38
N ARG A 258 -41.16 -1.65 17.97
CA ARG A 258 -41.78 -1.55 16.65
C ARG A 258 -40.69 -1.31 15.60
N SER A 259 -40.29 -2.37 14.90
CA SER A 259 -39.28 -2.43 13.83
C SER A 259 -37.83 -2.12 14.26
N GLN A 260 -36.88 -2.95 13.83
CA GLN A 260 -35.45 -2.68 13.94
C GLN A 260 -34.82 -2.56 12.55
N GLY A 261 -33.99 -1.54 12.35
CA GLY A 261 -33.19 -1.37 11.15
C GLY A 261 -31.76 -1.80 11.42
N VAL A 262 -31.24 -2.74 10.64
CA VAL A 262 -29.87 -3.23 10.76
C VAL A 262 -29.04 -2.78 9.56
N LEU A 263 -27.94 -2.10 9.85
CA LEU A 263 -26.92 -1.72 8.89
C LEU A 263 -25.69 -2.60 9.08
N THR A 264 -25.45 -3.51 8.16
CA THR A 264 -24.21 -4.30 8.15
C THR A 264 -23.20 -3.62 7.24
N VAL A 265 -22.07 -3.19 7.80
CA VAL A 265 -20.96 -2.57 7.09
C VAL A 265 -19.89 -3.63 6.83
N PHE A 266 -19.54 -3.82 5.56
CA PHE A 266 -18.48 -4.71 5.09
C PHE A 266 -17.30 -3.86 4.63
N CYS A 267 -16.12 -4.15 5.15
CA CYS A 267 -14.92 -3.35 4.91
C CYS A 267 -13.86 -4.16 4.15
N LYS A 268 -13.06 -3.46 3.33
CA LYS A 268 -11.95 -4.03 2.56
C LYS A 268 -10.83 -4.62 3.44
N ASP A 269 -10.77 -4.18 4.69
CA ASP A 269 -9.81 -4.62 5.72
C ASP A 269 -10.33 -5.79 6.59
N LEU A 270 -11.28 -6.57 6.05
CA LEU A 270 -11.86 -7.75 6.71
C LEU A 270 -12.65 -7.42 7.99
N ARG A 271 -13.06 -6.16 8.21
CA ARG A 271 -14.00 -5.83 9.28
C ARG A 271 -15.45 -5.97 8.82
N ARG A 272 -16.27 -6.59 9.68
CA ARG A 272 -17.74 -6.61 9.56
C ARG A 272 -18.36 -6.12 10.87
N ILE A 273 -19.13 -5.04 10.81
CA ILE A 273 -19.88 -4.52 11.97
C ILE A 273 -21.37 -4.39 11.64
N GLN A 274 -22.21 -4.51 12.67
CA GLN A 274 -23.65 -4.30 12.56
C GLN A 274 -24.08 -3.14 13.46
N LEU A 275 -24.73 -2.14 12.87
CA LEU A 275 -25.35 -1.03 13.60
C LEU A 275 -26.86 -1.26 13.59
N VAL A 276 -27.47 -1.34 14.77
CA VAL A 276 -28.89 -1.56 14.97
C VAL A 276 -29.52 -0.25 15.43
N PHE A 277 -30.53 0.19 14.69
CA PHE A 277 -31.29 1.41 14.93
C PHE A 277 -32.67 1.03 15.47
N LEU A 278 -33.02 1.55 16.65
CA LEU A 278 -34.30 1.29 17.31
C LEU A 278 -35.36 2.33 16.92
N GLY A 279 -36.59 1.88 16.65
CA GLY A 279 -37.75 2.75 16.38
C GLY A 279 -37.77 3.44 15.01
N LEU A 280 -38.63 4.46 14.85
CA LEU A 280 -38.88 5.20 13.60
C LEU A 280 -37.69 6.02 13.07
N VAL A 281 -36.55 6.02 13.77
CA VAL A 281 -35.28 6.71 13.41
C VAL A 281 -34.60 6.08 12.17
N GLN A 282 -35.17 5.00 11.63
CA GLN A 282 -34.65 4.18 10.53
C GLN A 282 -34.53 4.93 9.19
N GLN A 283 -35.59 5.58 8.69
CA GLN A 283 -35.53 6.17 7.34
C GLN A 283 -34.64 7.42 7.27
N GLN A 284 -34.63 8.23 8.33
CA GLN A 284 -33.84 9.45 8.37
C GLN A 284 -32.33 9.13 8.42
N SER A 285 -31.90 8.23 9.30
CA SER A 285 -30.47 7.92 9.50
C SER A 285 -29.80 7.30 8.27
N PHE A 286 -30.50 6.40 7.56
CA PHE A 286 -29.98 5.83 6.30
C PHE A 286 -29.88 6.88 5.20
N SER A 287 -30.87 7.78 5.10
CA SER A 287 -30.84 8.88 4.13
C SER A 287 -29.67 9.85 4.39
N HIS A 288 -29.25 10.01 5.65
CA HIS A 288 -28.08 10.82 6.01
C HIS A 288 -26.77 10.18 5.56
N PHE A 289 -26.59 8.87 5.72
CA PHE A 289 -25.41 8.17 5.20
C PHE A 289 -25.31 8.32 3.68
N ASP A 290 -26.41 8.09 2.94
CA ASP A 290 -26.43 8.23 1.47
C ASP A 290 -26.17 9.66 1.03
N ARG A 291 -26.69 10.63 1.77
CA ARG A 291 -26.46 12.06 1.51
C ARG A 291 -25.00 12.42 1.73
N CYS A 292 -24.38 11.97 2.81
CA CYS A 292 -22.97 12.19 3.09
C CYS A 292 -22.09 11.56 2.00
N ASP A 293 -22.35 10.32 1.59
CA ASP A 293 -21.58 9.67 0.53
C ASP A 293 -21.74 10.38 -0.82
N ARG A 294 -22.96 10.80 -1.18
CA ARG A 294 -23.23 11.57 -2.40
C ARG A 294 -22.51 12.92 -2.39
N GLU A 295 -22.55 13.62 -1.26
CA GLU A 295 -21.89 14.90 -1.09
C GLU A 295 -20.37 14.76 -1.22
N LEU A 296 -19.77 13.75 -0.60
CA LEU A 296 -18.33 13.49 -0.71
C LEU A 296 -17.92 13.09 -2.13
N LYS A 297 -18.77 12.36 -2.86
CA LYS A 297 -18.57 12.07 -4.28
C LYS A 297 -18.56 13.36 -5.11
N GLY A 298 -19.47 14.29 -4.84
CA GLY A 298 -19.54 15.60 -5.50
C GLY A 298 -18.36 16.53 -5.19
N ARG A 299 -17.75 16.43 -4.00
CA ARG A 299 -16.66 17.31 -3.53
C ARG A 299 -15.24 16.89 -3.94
N GLY A 300 -15.09 15.95 -4.89
CA GLY A 300 -13.77 15.51 -5.38
C GLY A 300 -13.49 14.01 -5.18
N GLY A 301 -14.54 13.21 -4.95
CA GLY A 301 -14.46 11.75 -5.06
C GLY A 301 -13.72 11.07 -3.90
N PRO A 302 -13.12 9.88 -4.15
CA PRO A 302 -12.51 9.05 -3.12
C PRO A 302 -11.35 9.71 -2.36
N VAL A 303 -10.62 10.64 -3.00
CA VAL A 303 -9.45 11.34 -2.43
C VAL A 303 -9.80 12.68 -1.78
N HIS A 304 -11.08 12.99 -1.60
CA HIS A 304 -11.50 14.28 -1.03
C HIS A 304 -10.84 14.56 0.32
N PHE A 305 -10.84 13.60 1.25
CA PHE A 305 -10.27 13.82 2.58
C PHE A 305 -8.76 14.12 2.54
N ALA A 306 -7.98 13.39 1.73
CA ALA A 306 -6.55 13.69 1.56
C ALA A 306 -6.27 15.14 1.09
N LYS A 307 -7.21 15.77 0.37
CA LYS A 307 -7.07 17.17 -0.08
C LYS A 307 -7.39 18.21 1.00
N VAL A 308 -8.25 17.85 1.94
CA VAL A 308 -8.70 18.76 3.02
C VAL A 308 -8.07 18.44 4.37
N HIS A 309 -7.36 17.32 4.48
CA HIS A 309 -6.58 16.92 5.65
C HIS A 309 -5.46 17.93 5.92
N GLN A 310 -5.38 18.41 7.16
CA GLN A 310 -4.50 19.52 7.57
C GLN A 310 -3.56 19.14 8.72
N GLU A 311 -3.41 17.86 9.01
CA GLU A 311 -2.53 17.43 10.08
C GLU A 311 -1.07 17.66 9.70
N THR A 312 -0.30 18.12 10.69
CA THR A 312 1.14 18.34 10.54
C THR A 312 1.90 17.35 11.40
N PHE A 313 3.03 16.86 10.89
CA PHE A 313 3.89 15.90 11.59
C PHE A 313 5.25 16.55 11.94
N PRO A 314 5.33 17.46 12.94
CA PRO A 314 6.55 18.21 13.25
C PRO A 314 7.68 17.31 13.79
N HIS A 315 7.35 16.13 14.30
CA HIS A 315 8.29 15.14 14.80
C HIS A 315 8.55 14.00 13.80
N ALA A 316 8.07 14.11 12.56
CA ALA A 316 8.40 13.15 11.53
C ALA A 316 9.92 13.10 11.33
N LEU A 317 10.47 11.88 11.30
CA LEU A 317 11.91 11.66 11.11
C LEU A 317 12.36 12.13 9.72
N TRP A 318 11.45 12.16 8.75
CA TRP A 318 11.67 12.56 7.36
C TRP A 318 10.37 13.10 6.77
N ASP A 319 10.52 13.95 5.74
CA ASP A 319 9.40 14.34 4.90
C ASP A 319 9.04 13.16 3.98
N GLY A 320 7.83 12.64 4.12
CA GLY A 320 7.32 11.49 3.37
C GLY A 320 7.36 11.70 1.85
N TRP A 321 7.14 12.93 1.39
CA TRP A 321 7.21 13.27 -0.05
C TRP A 321 8.64 13.28 -0.60
N ALA A 322 9.63 13.43 0.28
CA ALA A 322 11.05 13.49 -0.09
C ALA A 322 11.77 12.16 0.19
N VAL A 323 11.04 11.08 0.51
CA VAL A 323 11.63 9.78 0.82
C VAL A 323 12.35 9.17 -0.39
N TYR A 324 11.81 9.40 -1.59
CA TYR A 324 12.33 8.87 -2.85
C TYR A 324 12.77 10.01 -3.78
N ASP A 325 14.06 9.97 -4.12
CA ASP A 325 14.66 10.76 -5.21
C ASP A 325 15.24 9.74 -6.20
N PRO A 326 14.68 9.62 -7.42
CA PRO A 326 15.12 8.64 -8.41
C PRO A 326 16.62 8.72 -8.71
N VAL A 327 17.16 9.93 -8.82
CA VAL A 327 18.56 10.14 -9.16
C VAL A 327 19.45 9.73 -7.99
N ALA A 328 19.06 10.09 -6.76
CA ALA A 328 19.79 9.68 -5.56
C ALA A 328 19.79 8.16 -5.39
N GLU A 329 18.66 7.49 -5.68
CA GLU A 329 18.56 6.05 -5.58
C GLU A 329 19.37 5.32 -6.66
N PHE A 330 19.29 5.76 -7.92
CA PHE A 330 20.13 5.20 -8.98
C PHE A 330 21.62 5.35 -8.66
N ASN A 331 22.04 6.50 -8.12
CA ASN A 331 23.42 6.70 -7.67
C ASN A 331 23.81 5.74 -6.52
N ARG A 332 22.91 5.50 -5.56
CA ARG A 332 23.12 4.53 -4.47
C ARG A 332 23.30 3.11 -5.02
N LEU A 333 22.54 2.76 -6.04
CA LEU A 333 22.63 1.49 -6.77
C LEU A 333 23.85 1.40 -7.70
N GLY A 334 24.65 2.47 -7.81
CA GLY A 334 25.88 2.50 -8.60
C GLY A 334 25.69 2.89 -10.08
N VAL A 335 24.51 3.36 -10.47
CA VAL A 335 24.30 3.98 -11.79
C VAL A 335 25.14 5.25 -11.85
N GLY A 336 25.93 5.43 -12.91
CA GLY A 336 26.88 6.54 -13.03
C GLY A 336 28.22 6.35 -12.30
N ALA A 337 28.34 5.37 -11.39
CA ALA A 337 29.64 4.97 -10.83
C ALA A 337 30.49 4.20 -11.86
N THR A 338 29.84 3.61 -12.86
CA THR A 338 30.47 2.97 -14.01
C THR A 338 30.03 3.65 -15.30
N THR A 339 30.77 3.41 -16.39
CA THR A 339 30.39 3.86 -17.74
C THR A 339 29.36 2.94 -18.41
N LYS A 340 28.77 1.99 -17.68
CA LYS A 340 27.86 0.98 -18.25
C LYS A 340 26.39 1.40 -18.23
N TRP A 341 26.00 2.21 -17.25
CA TRP A 341 24.63 2.70 -17.08
C TRP A 341 24.63 4.23 -17.01
N ARG A 342 23.61 4.85 -17.60
CA ARG A 342 23.35 6.29 -17.52
C ARG A 342 21.90 6.54 -17.10
N ILE A 343 21.67 7.69 -16.47
CA ILE A 343 20.31 8.19 -16.22
C ILE A 343 19.90 9.01 -17.45
N THR A 344 18.70 8.76 -17.97
CA THR A 344 18.11 9.54 -19.06
C THR A 344 16.93 10.38 -18.56
N ASP A 345 16.79 11.56 -19.14
CA ASP A 345 15.66 12.48 -18.95
C ASP A 345 14.65 12.38 -20.10
N ILE A 346 14.74 11.34 -20.96
CA ILE A 346 13.82 11.14 -22.10
C ILE A 346 12.34 11.14 -21.67
N ASN A 347 12.06 10.68 -20.44
CA ASN A 347 10.71 10.62 -19.90
C ASN A 347 10.37 11.78 -18.93
N GLN A 348 11.17 12.84 -18.89
CA GLN A 348 10.96 13.96 -17.95
C GLN A 348 9.58 14.63 -18.10
N SER A 349 9.04 14.65 -19.33
CA SER A 349 7.71 15.17 -19.66
C SER A 349 6.62 14.09 -19.69
N TYR A 350 6.94 12.85 -19.34
CA TYR A 350 6.06 11.68 -19.41
C TYR A 350 5.55 11.35 -20.82
N LEU A 351 6.13 11.94 -21.87
CA LEU A 351 5.74 11.70 -23.26
C LEU A 351 6.27 10.36 -23.80
N PHE A 352 7.41 9.89 -23.28
CA PHE A 352 7.99 8.61 -23.71
C PHE A 352 7.19 7.43 -23.16
N CYS A 353 6.90 7.43 -21.86
CA CYS A 353 6.04 6.45 -21.21
C CYS A 353 5.27 7.12 -20.06
N PRO A 354 3.96 7.43 -20.23
CA PRO A 354 3.18 8.19 -19.26
C PRO A 354 3.05 7.54 -17.88
N THR A 355 3.23 6.22 -17.81
CA THR A 355 3.09 5.43 -16.58
C THR A 355 4.41 5.17 -15.87
N TYR A 356 5.55 5.60 -16.43
CA TYR A 356 6.88 5.38 -15.86
C TYR A 356 7.40 6.63 -15.15
N SER A 357 8.43 6.43 -14.32
CA SER A 357 9.20 7.50 -13.69
C SER A 357 9.77 8.47 -14.72
N ALA A 358 9.88 9.75 -14.32
CA ALA A 358 10.47 10.81 -15.13
C ALA A 358 11.95 10.55 -15.45
N SER A 359 12.67 9.93 -14.51
CA SER A 359 14.08 9.53 -14.67
C SER A 359 14.18 8.01 -14.74
N ILE A 360 14.91 7.51 -15.72
CA ILE A 360 15.07 6.08 -16.00
C ILE A 360 16.57 5.77 -16.17
N ALA A 361 17.03 4.64 -15.64
CA ALA A 361 18.38 4.14 -15.89
C ALA A 361 18.39 3.24 -17.13
N VAL A 362 19.32 3.49 -18.05
CA VAL A 362 19.47 2.76 -19.31
C VAL A 362 20.95 2.44 -19.57
N PRO A 363 21.28 1.42 -20.39
CA PRO A 363 22.66 1.17 -20.77
C PRO A 363 23.27 2.41 -21.43
N ALA A 364 24.48 2.79 -21.02
CA ALA A 364 25.14 3.99 -21.50
C ALA A 364 25.42 3.95 -23.02
N ALA A 365 25.50 2.76 -23.60
CA ALA A 365 25.68 2.54 -25.03
C ALA A 365 24.42 2.84 -25.87
N VAL A 366 23.24 2.92 -25.26
CA VAL A 366 21.98 3.19 -25.95
C VAL A 366 21.66 4.68 -25.86
N SER A 367 21.43 5.34 -27.00
CA SER A 367 21.08 6.76 -27.07
C SER A 367 19.56 6.97 -26.91
N ASP A 368 19.14 8.19 -26.55
CA ASP A 368 17.72 8.51 -26.42
C ASP A 368 16.97 8.43 -27.76
N GLN A 369 17.67 8.61 -28.89
CA GLN A 369 17.09 8.42 -30.22
C GLN A 369 16.69 6.96 -30.48
N VAL A 370 17.51 6.00 -30.03
CA VAL A 370 17.22 4.56 -30.14
C VAL A 370 16.08 4.18 -29.20
N LEU A 371 16.02 4.77 -28.00
CA LEU A 371 14.93 4.56 -27.05
C LEU A 371 13.60 5.07 -27.62
N ALA A 372 13.58 6.25 -28.24
CA ALA A 372 12.36 6.84 -28.80
C ALA A 372 11.69 5.97 -29.89
N THR A 373 12.46 5.09 -30.53
CA THR A 373 11.97 4.14 -31.53
C THR A 373 11.70 2.74 -30.96
N ALA A 374 12.18 2.45 -29.75
CA ALA A 374 11.94 1.17 -29.06
C ALA A 374 10.51 1.09 -28.50
N GLY A 375 9.95 -0.12 -28.40
CA GLY A 375 8.68 -0.36 -27.71
C GLY A 375 7.37 -0.10 -28.50
N GLN A 376 7.41 0.30 -29.78
CA GLN A 376 6.18 0.48 -30.59
C GLN A 376 5.71 -0.80 -31.31
N LYS A 377 6.60 -1.78 -31.49
CA LYS A 377 6.43 -3.16 -32.00
C LYS A 377 7.82 -3.80 -32.01
N GLN A 378 7.93 -5.12 -31.93
CA GLN A 378 9.23 -5.84 -31.97
C GLN A 378 10.10 -5.32 -33.12
N CYS A 379 11.16 -4.60 -32.77
CA CYS A 379 12.03 -3.90 -33.71
C CYS A 379 13.50 -4.25 -33.45
N ALA A 380 14.39 -3.93 -34.39
CA ALA A 380 15.82 -4.21 -34.24
C ALA A 380 16.39 -3.52 -32.97
N GLU A 381 15.78 -2.42 -32.57
CA GLU A 381 16.10 -1.60 -31.42
C GLU A 381 15.83 -2.32 -30.09
N ASP A 382 14.79 -3.16 -30.00
CA ASP A 382 14.51 -3.96 -28.80
C ASP A 382 15.58 -5.05 -28.60
N ILE A 383 16.02 -5.67 -29.70
CA ILE A 383 17.13 -6.63 -29.71
C ILE A 383 18.43 -5.95 -29.26
N LEU A 384 18.70 -4.76 -29.79
CA LEU A 384 19.85 -3.96 -29.39
C LEU A 384 19.80 -3.59 -27.91
N LEU A 385 18.62 -3.26 -27.37
CA LEU A 385 18.46 -2.94 -25.95
C LEU A 385 18.77 -4.14 -25.06
N ILE A 386 18.25 -5.33 -25.39
CA ILE A 386 18.55 -6.60 -24.68
C ILE A 386 20.05 -6.87 -24.68
N GLN A 387 20.70 -6.77 -25.85
CA GLN A 387 22.15 -6.98 -25.97
C GLN A 387 22.94 -5.94 -25.18
N ALA A 388 22.52 -4.67 -25.21
CA ALA A 388 23.18 -3.60 -24.47
C ALA A 388 23.07 -3.80 -22.97
N ILE A 389 21.90 -4.23 -22.46
CA ILE A 389 21.70 -4.57 -21.05
C ILE A 389 22.61 -5.76 -20.67
N ALA A 390 22.65 -6.83 -21.47
CA ALA A 390 23.54 -7.97 -21.21
C ALA A 390 25.01 -7.52 -21.11
N ALA A 391 25.47 -6.67 -22.04
CA ALA A 391 26.83 -6.15 -22.07
C ALA A 391 27.21 -5.25 -20.89
N THR A 392 26.24 -4.83 -20.07
CA THR A 392 26.53 -4.11 -18.81
C THR A 392 27.05 -5.02 -17.71
N ASN A 393 26.82 -6.34 -17.80
CA ASN A 393 27.28 -7.33 -16.84
C ASN A 393 28.51 -8.08 -17.41
N PRO A 394 29.74 -7.73 -16.99
CA PRO A 394 30.95 -8.39 -17.48
C PRO A 394 31.10 -9.82 -16.95
N SER A 395 30.39 -10.18 -15.89
CA SER A 395 30.51 -11.48 -15.23
C SER A 395 29.71 -12.58 -15.92
N SER A 396 28.74 -12.21 -16.77
CA SER A 396 27.88 -13.17 -17.46
C SER A 396 27.35 -12.60 -18.77
N SER A 397 27.49 -13.37 -19.86
CA SER A 397 26.83 -13.11 -21.14
C SER A 397 25.40 -13.67 -21.20
N THR A 398 24.92 -14.25 -20.09
CA THR A 398 23.58 -14.81 -19.99
C THR A 398 22.60 -13.75 -19.49
N MET A 399 21.58 -13.50 -20.30
CA MET A 399 20.38 -12.81 -19.87
C MET A 399 19.26 -13.81 -19.63
N VAL A 400 18.58 -13.71 -18.49
CA VAL A 400 17.39 -14.51 -18.21
C VAL A 400 16.17 -13.60 -18.22
N ILE A 401 15.25 -13.87 -19.13
CA ILE A 401 13.93 -13.24 -19.19
C ILE A 401 12.99 -14.05 -18.29
N VAL A 402 12.47 -13.39 -17.27
CA VAL A 402 11.49 -13.93 -16.33
C VAL A 402 10.13 -13.34 -16.66
N ASP A 403 9.30 -14.16 -17.31
CA ASP A 403 7.89 -13.84 -17.56
C ASP A 403 7.07 -14.31 -16.35
N ALA A 404 6.46 -13.35 -15.64
CA ALA A 404 5.68 -13.65 -14.47
C ALA A 404 4.41 -14.46 -14.79
N ARG A 405 3.93 -14.44 -16.04
CA ARG A 405 2.64 -15.03 -16.44
C ARG A 405 2.68 -16.57 -16.45
N PRO A 406 1.52 -17.24 -16.39
CA PRO A 406 1.38 -18.60 -16.88
C PRO A 406 1.59 -18.63 -18.39
N TRP A 407 2.35 -19.62 -18.87
CA TRP A 407 2.65 -19.81 -20.29
C TRP A 407 1.41 -19.75 -21.19
N ARG A 408 0.31 -20.41 -20.78
CA ARG A 408 -0.95 -20.42 -21.52
C ARG A 408 -1.53 -19.02 -21.73
N ASN A 409 -1.44 -18.17 -20.72
CA ASN A 409 -1.94 -16.80 -20.76
C ASN A 409 -1.05 -15.91 -21.65
N ALA A 410 0.27 -16.13 -21.59
CA ALA A 410 1.20 -15.44 -22.48
C ALA A 410 0.96 -15.80 -23.96
N MET A 411 0.73 -17.09 -24.25
CA MET A 411 0.38 -17.57 -25.60
C MET A 411 -0.93 -16.98 -26.12
N ALA A 412 -1.98 -16.93 -25.28
CA ALA A 412 -3.26 -16.37 -25.70
C ALA A 412 -3.14 -14.87 -26.06
N GLN A 413 -2.35 -14.11 -25.30
CA GLN A 413 -2.08 -12.69 -25.59
C GLN A 413 -1.32 -12.50 -26.90
N LYS A 414 -0.42 -13.44 -27.27
CA LYS A 414 0.25 -13.46 -28.58
C LYS A 414 -0.76 -13.55 -29.73
N THR A 415 -1.73 -14.47 -29.65
CA THR A 415 -2.68 -14.74 -30.75
C THR A 415 -3.55 -13.53 -31.09
N VAL A 416 -3.78 -12.62 -30.13
CA VAL A 416 -4.60 -11.41 -30.31
C VAL A 416 -3.73 -10.19 -30.72
N GLY A 417 -2.45 -10.39 -31.04
CA GLY A 417 -1.54 -9.31 -31.43
C GLY A 417 -1.11 -8.41 -30.26
N MET A 418 -1.33 -8.85 -29.01
CA MET A 418 -0.93 -8.17 -27.78
C MET A 418 0.23 -8.92 -27.08
N ALA A 419 1.12 -9.51 -27.88
CA ALA A 419 2.32 -10.18 -27.36
C ALA A 419 3.15 -9.19 -26.51
N GLY A 420 3.78 -9.70 -25.45
CA GLY A 420 4.74 -8.92 -24.66
C GLY A 420 5.99 -8.58 -25.48
N TYR A 421 6.99 -7.95 -24.85
CA TYR A 421 8.27 -7.51 -25.44
C TYR A 421 9.18 -8.63 -25.98
N GLU A 422 8.67 -9.85 -26.09
CA GLU A 422 9.38 -11.08 -26.40
C GLU A 422 9.53 -11.34 -27.91
N LEU A 423 10.65 -11.98 -28.33
CA LEU A 423 10.70 -12.57 -29.66
C LEU A 423 9.59 -13.62 -29.79
N THR A 424 8.67 -13.40 -30.71
CA THR A 424 7.56 -14.32 -31.02
C THR A 424 8.01 -15.76 -31.34
N SER A 425 9.25 -15.92 -31.83
CA SER A 425 9.92 -17.21 -32.07
C SER A 425 10.24 -17.97 -30.77
N HIS A 426 10.38 -17.31 -29.62
CA HIS A 426 10.50 -17.96 -28.31
C HIS A 426 9.21 -18.67 -27.90
N TYR A 427 8.08 -18.33 -28.50
CA TYR A 427 6.79 -18.95 -28.17
C TYR A 427 6.50 -20.17 -29.05
N GLU A 428 7.20 -20.33 -30.17
CA GLU A 428 6.96 -21.39 -31.13
C GLU A 428 7.63 -22.69 -30.72
N VAL A 429 6.84 -23.76 -30.61
CA VAL A 429 7.36 -25.13 -30.67
C VAL A 429 7.55 -25.41 -32.15
N LYS A 430 8.79 -25.41 -32.65
CA LYS A 430 9.04 -25.97 -33.98
C LYS A 430 8.80 -27.46 -33.90
N SER A 431 7.68 -27.94 -34.44
CA SER A 431 7.56 -29.34 -34.82
C SER A 431 8.62 -29.57 -35.91
N THR A 432 9.74 -30.19 -35.54
CA THR A 432 10.66 -30.73 -36.55
C THR A 432 9.90 -31.77 -37.37
N PRO A 433 9.81 -31.62 -38.71
CA PRO A 433 9.29 -32.69 -39.53
C PRO A 433 10.35 -33.79 -39.52
N THR A 434 10.07 -34.90 -38.84
CA THR A 434 10.82 -36.13 -39.03
C THR A 434 10.48 -36.66 -40.42
N PRO A 435 11.45 -36.83 -41.32
CA PRO A 435 11.23 -37.57 -42.54
C PRO A 435 11.29 -39.05 -42.18
N ASP A 436 10.15 -39.67 -41.93
CA ASP A 436 9.82 -40.94 -42.58
C ASP A 436 8.43 -41.44 -42.21
N ASN A 437 7.76 -41.93 -43.24
CA ASN A 437 6.45 -42.53 -43.20
C ASN A 437 6.44 -43.79 -42.33
N THR A 438 5.47 -43.90 -41.44
CA THR A 438 4.67 -45.13 -41.32
C THR A 438 3.31 -44.78 -40.72
N GLU A 439 2.27 -45.22 -41.42
CA GLU A 439 0.87 -45.06 -41.06
C GLU A 439 0.59 -45.61 -39.65
N ALA A 440 -0.04 -44.81 -38.78
CA ALA A 440 -1.01 -45.31 -37.79
C ALA A 440 -1.78 -44.17 -37.10
N SER A 441 -3.08 -44.16 -37.36
CA SER A 441 -4.18 -43.80 -36.45
C SER A 441 -4.24 -42.38 -35.87
N SER A 442 -5.15 -41.61 -36.46
CA SER A 442 -5.89 -40.54 -35.80
C SER A 442 -6.49 -41.02 -34.47
N THR A 443 -5.94 -40.56 -33.36
CA THR A 443 -6.65 -40.57 -32.07
C THR A 443 -6.65 -39.15 -31.53
N SER A 444 -7.83 -38.54 -31.60
CA SER A 444 -8.24 -37.45 -30.74
C SER A 444 -7.96 -37.82 -29.29
N PHE A 445 -6.99 -37.17 -28.66
CA PHE A 445 -6.81 -37.27 -27.21
C PHE A 445 -7.90 -36.43 -26.54
N ASP A 446 -9.02 -37.09 -26.26
CA ASP A 446 -9.99 -36.66 -25.27
C ASP A 446 -9.28 -36.53 -23.91
N LEU A 447 -9.36 -35.33 -23.33
CA LEU A 447 -9.01 -35.04 -21.94
C LEU A 447 -9.91 -35.85 -21.01
N PRO A 448 -9.38 -36.66 -20.08
CA PRO A 448 -10.18 -37.13 -18.96
C PRO A 448 -10.31 -35.99 -17.95
N LEU A 449 -11.54 -35.50 -17.77
CA LEU A 449 -11.96 -34.94 -16.49
C LEU A 449 -11.75 -36.03 -15.43
N HIS A 450 -10.68 -35.96 -14.64
CA HIS A 450 -10.67 -36.48 -13.26
C HIS A 450 -9.62 -35.73 -12.44
N GLY A 451 -10.10 -35.11 -11.35
CA GLY A 451 -9.30 -34.33 -10.44
C GLY A 451 -8.25 -35.19 -9.75
N SER A 452 -6.98 -34.85 -9.98
CA SER A 452 -5.90 -35.16 -9.07
C SER A 452 -4.90 -34.01 -9.08
N HIS A 453 -4.56 -33.59 -7.87
CA HIS A 453 -3.66 -32.49 -7.55
C HIS A 453 -2.22 -32.85 -7.97
N ALA A 454 -1.84 -32.53 -9.20
CA ALA A 454 -0.45 -32.30 -9.53
C ALA A 454 -0.23 -30.79 -9.54
N VAL A 455 0.59 -30.30 -8.60
CA VAL A 455 1.26 -29.01 -8.74
C VAL A 455 2.08 -29.14 -10.01
N ASP A 456 1.70 -28.46 -11.10
CA ASP A 456 2.60 -28.33 -12.24
C ASP A 456 3.91 -27.76 -11.67
N PRO A 457 5.02 -28.51 -11.67
CA PRO A 457 6.31 -27.94 -11.32
C PRO A 457 6.59 -26.79 -12.31
N PRO A 458 7.53 -25.88 -12.04
CA PRO A 458 8.10 -25.03 -13.07
C PRO A 458 8.84 -25.93 -14.08
N THR A 459 8.12 -26.68 -14.90
CA THR A 459 8.68 -27.63 -15.85
C THR A 459 8.15 -27.37 -17.25
N LEU A 460 9.13 -27.20 -18.14
CA LEU A 460 9.12 -27.52 -19.56
C LEU A 460 8.75 -26.44 -20.57
N HIS A 461 8.89 -25.16 -20.24
CA HIS A 461 8.96 -24.10 -21.26
C HIS A 461 10.19 -23.20 -21.09
N ASP A 462 11.28 -23.77 -20.59
CA ASP A 462 12.59 -23.12 -20.62
C ASP A 462 13.14 -23.19 -22.05
N LYS A 463 13.39 -22.02 -22.65
CA LYS A 463 13.97 -21.93 -23.99
C LYS A 463 15.18 -21.02 -23.94
N THR A 464 16.29 -21.54 -24.46
CA THR A 464 17.53 -20.79 -24.62
C THR A 464 17.74 -20.46 -26.10
N VAL A 465 18.02 -19.19 -26.39
CA VAL A 465 18.30 -18.69 -27.74
C VAL A 465 19.51 -17.78 -27.71
N MET A 466 20.30 -17.80 -28.78
CA MET A 466 21.43 -16.89 -28.95
C MET A 466 20.97 -15.63 -29.70
N ILE A 467 21.21 -14.46 -29.12
CA ILE A 467 20.96 -13.15 -29.72
C ILE A 467 22.32 -12.46 -29.90
N GLY A 468 22.95 -12.65 -31.05
CA GLY A 468 24.36 -12.29 -31.25
C GLY A 468 25.25 -13.03 -30.23
N PRO A 469 26.10 -12.35 -29.44
CA PRO A 469 26.93 -13.00 -28.42
C PRO A 469 26.18 -13.30 -27.11
N THR A 470 24.93 -12.84 -26.97
CA THR A 470 24.17 -12.98 -25.72
C THR A 470 23.37 -14.27 -25.71
N THR A 471 23.50 -15.05 -24.64
CA THR A 471 22.63 -16.21 -24.39
C THR A 471 21.38 -15.72 -23.66
N CYS A 472 20.22 -15.83 -24.28
CA CYS A 472 18.95 -15.41 -23.72
C CYS A 472 18.12 -16.63 -23.31
N ARG A 473 17.76 -16.74 -22.03
CA ARG A 473 16.95 -17.83 -21.48
C ARG A 473 15.60 -17.30 -21.01
N LEU A 474 14.50 -17.89 -21.46
CA LEU A 474 13.13 -17.50 -21.08
C LEU A 474 12.54 -18.47 -20.06
N VAL A 475 12.00 -17.96 -18.95
CA VAL A 475 11.37 -18.74 -17.89
C VAL A 475 10.00 -18.16 -17.52
N PHE A 476 8.99 -19.02 -17.40
CA PHE A 476 7.64 -18.66 -16.97
C PHE A 476 7.41 -19.00 -15.49
N MET A 477 6.84 -18.06 -14.74
CA MET A 477 6.65 -18.20 -13.28
C MET A 477 5.23 -18.57 -12.85
N GLY A 478 4.25 -18.58 -13.77
CA GLY A 478 2.92 -19.12 -13.47
C GLY A 478 2.07 -18.27 -12.52
N ILE A 479 2.30 -16.96 -12.45
CA ILE A 479 1.54 -16.05 -11.58
C ILE A 479 0.30 -15.55 -12.32
N GLU A 480 -0.85 -16.04 -11.86
CA GLU A 480 -2.17 -15.75 -12.42
C GLU A 480 -2.52 -14.25 -12.47
N ASN A 481 -3.55 -13.91 -13.25
CA ASN A 481 -3.98 -12.52 -13.44
C ASN A 481 -4.75 -11.95 -12.24
N ILE A 482 -5.02 -10.64 -12.29
CA ILE A 482 -5.69 -9.88 -11.24
C ILE A 482 -7.07 -10.44 -10.86
N HIS A 483 -7.80 -11.07 -11.77
CA HIS A 483 -9.13 -11.61 -11.52
C HIS A 483 -9.08 -12.90 -10.71
N VAL A 484 -8.08 -13.75 -10.95
CA VAL A 484 -7.85 -14.96 -10.15
C VAL A 484 -7.47 -14.56 -8.72
N MET A 485 -6.58 -13.58 -8.56
CA MET A 485 -6.16 -13.09 -7.24
C MET A 485 -7.33 -12.49 -6.45
N ARG A 486 -8.17 -11.68 -7.11
CA ARG A 486 -9.41 -11.15 -6.51
C ARG A 486 -10.34 -12.26 -6.03
N LYS A 487 -10.61 -13.27 -6.87
CA LYS A 487 -11.48 -14.41 -6.50
C LYS A 487 -10.89 -15.23 -5.34
N SER A 488 -9.58 -15.44 -5.33
CA SER A 488 -8.87 -16.13 -4.24
C SER A 488 -9.06 -15.39 -2.91
N PHE A 489 -8.87 -14.08 -2.92
CA PHE A 489 -9.03 -13.25 -1.73
C PHE A 489 -10.49 -13.16 -1.26
N GLN A 490 -11.46 -13.07 -2.19
CA GLN A 490 -12.88 -13.11 -1.84
C GLN A 490 -13.25 -14.37 -1.05
N LYS A 491 -12.77 -15.54 -1.50
CA LYS A 491 -12.96 -16.80 -0.76
C LYS A 491 -12.31 -16.75 0.62
N LEU A 492 -11.10 -16.21 0.74
CA LEU A 492 -10.42 -16.08 2.02
C LEU A 492 -11.18 -15.15 2.98
N THR A 493 -11.68 -14.03 2.47
CA THR A 493 -12.51 -13.07 3.21
C THR A 493 -13.81 -13.70 3.66
N GLU A 494 -14.49 -14.44 2.79
CA GLU A 494 -15.73 -15.16 3.13
C GLU A 494 -15.51 -16.17 4.26
N LEU A 495 -14.40 -16.91 4.24
CA LEU A 495 -14.04 -17.81 5.34
C LEU A 495 -13.74 -17.05 6.63
N SER A 496 -12.97 -15.97 6.54
CA SER A 496 -12.56 -15.16 7.70
C SER A 496 -13.72 -14.40 8.34
N LEU A 497 -14.71 -14.02 7.53
CA LEU A 497 -15.92 -13.31 7.95
C LEU A 497 -17.12 -14.25 8.13
N SER A 498 -16.98 -15.55 7.91
CA SER A 498 -18.07 -16.49 8.14
C SER A 498 -18.55 -16.37 9.60
N PRO A 499 -19.87 -16.38 9.86
CA PRO A 499 -20.37 -16.30 11.22
C PRO A 499 -19.95 -17.56 12.00
N ASP A 500 -19.18 -17.37 13.07
CA ASP A 500 -18.95 -18.37 14.12
C ASP A 500 -20.18 -18.41 15.07
N PRO A 501 -20.34 -19.43 15.91
CA PRO A 501 -21.32 -20.51 15.89
C PRO A 501 -22.58 -20.17 16.72
N LEU A 502 -23.29 -19.08 16.44
CA LEU A 502 -24.60 -18.86 17.10
C LEU A 502 -25.70 -19.83 16.64
N HIS A 503 -25.41 -20.67 15.64
CA HIS A 503 -26.30 -21.71 15.13
C HIS A 503 -25.85 -23.15 15.44
N ASP A 504 -24.65 -23.34 16.01
CA ASP A 504 -24.18 -24.65 16.47
C ASP A 504 -24.32 -24.71 18.01
N PRO A 505 -24.81 -25.83 18.57
CA PRO A 505 -25.06 -25.95 20.00
C PRO A 505 -23.78 -25.69 20.83
N PRO A 506 -23.91 -25.10 22.04
CA PRO A 506 -22.80 -24.67 22.90
C PRO A 506 -21.82 -25.78 23.34
N GLU A 507 -22.06 -27.03 22.95
CA GLU A 507 -21.16 -28.16 23.17
C GLU A 507 -19.96 -28.23 22.19
N PHE A 508 -19.94 -27.42 21.12
CA PHE A 508 -18.81 -27.37 20.18
C PHE A 508 -17.85 -26.23 20.52
N GLY A 509 -16.77 -26.54 21.25
CA GLY A 509 -15.75 -25.55 21.65
C GLY A 509 -15.02 -24.88 20.48
N LEU A 510 -14.51 -23.66 20.74
CA LEU A 510 -13.76 -22.76 19.84
C LEU A 510 -12.74 -23.45 18.92
N ALA A 511 -12.04 -24.48 19.42
CA ALA A 511 -11.07 -25.24 18.66
C ALA A 511 -11.67 -25.99 17.45
N LYS A 512 -12.90 -26.52 17.57
CA LYS A 512 -13.59 -27.21 16.47
C LYS A 512 -14.18 -26.26 15.43
N SER A 513 -14.48 -25.02 15.81
CA SER A 513 -14.93 -24.01 14.84
C SER A 513 -13.78 -23.43 14.04
N ILE A 514 -12.62 -23.21 14.68
CA ILE A 514 -11.37 -22.88 13.99
C ILE A 514 -10.97 -24.02 13.04
N ASP A 515 -11.07 -25.29 13.44
CA ASP A 515 -10.76 -26.43 12.57
C ASP A 515 -11.78 -26.59 11.42
N ARG A 516 -13.01 -26.08 11.56
CA ARG A 516 -14.02 -26.06 10.49
C ARG A 516 -13.79 -24.90 9.50
N CYS A 517 -13.49 -23.71 9.99
CA CYS A 517 -13.29 -22.50 9.17
C CYS A 517 -11.88 -22.42 8.56
N PHE A 518 -10.88 -22.94 9.27
CA PHE A 518 -9.45 -22.93 8.90
C PHE A 518 -8.85 -24.33 8.80
N GLY A 519 -9.68 -25.39 8.76
CA GLY A 519 -9.23 -26.73 8.44
C GLY A 519 -8.42 -26.71 7.15
N ARG A 520 -7.29 -27.43 7.14
CA ARG A 520 -6.28 -27.37 6.08
C ARG A 520 -6.86 -27.46 4.65
N ASN A 521 -7.93 -28.24 4.50
CA ASN A 521 -8.62 -28.44 3.22
C ASN A 521 -9.45 -27.22 2.77
N VAL A 522 -10.07 -26.49 3.70
CA VAL A 522 -10.93 -25.32 3.40
C VAL A 522 -10.08 -24.12 3.04
N LEU A 523 -9.00 -23.86 3.80
CA LEU A 523 -8.02 -22.83 3.45
C LEU A 523 -7.37 -23.12 2.09
N ALA A 524 -7.02 -24.38 1.80
CA ALA A 524 -6.43 -24.78 0.52
C ALA A 524 -7.35 -24.52 -0.68
N GLN A 525 -8.68 -24.51 -0.51
CA GLN A 525 -9.64 -24.18 -1.58
C GLN A 525 -9.64 -22.69 -1.96
N THR A 526 -9.17 -21.81 -1.08
CA THR A 526 -9.00 -20.37 -1.38
C THR A 526 -7.88 -20.13 -2.39
N LYS A 527 -6.89 -21.04 -2.44
CA LYS A 527 -5.64 -20.90 -3.21
C LYS A 527 -4.75 -19.72 -2.79
N TRP A 528 -5.08 -19.01 -1.71
CA TRP A 528 -4.31 -17.83 -1.28
C TRP A 528 -2.83 -18.19 -1.03
N MET A 529 -2.60 -19.20 -0.20
CA MET A 529 -1.24 -19.68 0.10
C MET A 529 -0.52 -20.22 -1.14
N ASP A 530 -1.25 -20.86 -2.06
CA ASP A 530 -0.68 -21.34 -3.33
C ASP A 530 -0.22 -20.17 -4.22
N HIS A 531 -0.91 -19.03 -4.19
CA HIS A 531 -0.51 -17.83 -4.92
C HIS A 531 0.69 -17.13 -4.25
N LEU A 532 0.68 -16.96 -2.93
CA LEU A 532 1.82 -16.40 -2.20
C LEU A 532 3.09 -17.24 -2.39
N SER A 533 2.96 -18.56 -2.32
CA SER A 533 4.06 -19.50 -2.54
C SER A 533 4.67 -19.31 -3.94
N ARG A 534 3.85 -19.20 -4.98
CA ARG A 534 4.33 -18.95 -6.35
C ARG A 534 5.06 -17.61 -6.48
N ILE A 535 4.52 -16.53 -5.90
CA ILE A 535 5.14 -15.20 -5.92
C ILE A 535 6.51 -15.24 -5.22
N LEU A 536 6.58 -15.84 -4.02
CA LEU A 536 7.82 -15.99 -3.27
C LEU A 536 8.84 -16.88 -4.01
N HIS A 537 8.40 -18.01 -4.54
CA HIS A 537 9.25 -18.91 -5.33
C HIS A 537 9.87 -18.20 -6.54
N ALA A 538 9.07 -17.48 -7.31
CA ALA A 538 9.55 -16.71 -8.46
C ALA A 538 10.54 -15.61 -8.05
N SER A 539 10.28 -14.93 -6.93
CA SER A 539 11.19 -13.90 -6.39
C SER A 539 12.52 -14.50 -5.93
N VAL A 540 12.48 -15.65 -5.24
CA VAL A 540 13.68 -16.39 -4.82
C VAL A 540 14.47 -16.89 -6.03
N GLU A 541 13.80 -17.32 -7.10
CA GLU A 541 14.47 -17.70 -8.35
C GLU A 541 15.20 -16.51 -8.98
N ILE A 542 14.58 -15.32 -9.03
CA ILE A 542 15.26 -14.10 -9.48
C ILE A 542 16.51 -13.82 -8.61
N VAL A 543 16.39 -13.93 -7.29
CA VAL A 543 17.51 -13.76 -6.36
C VAL A 543 18.63 -14.77 -6.65
N ARG A 544 18.29 -16.04 -6.89
CA ARG A 544 19.24 -17.10 -7.23
C ARG A 544 19.97 -16.78 -8.54
N LEU A 545 19.25 -16.34 -9.57
CA LEU A 545 19.82 -15.97 -10.86
C LEU A 545 20.80 -14.80 -10.75
N VAL A 546 20.45 -13.78 -9.98
CA VAL A 546 21.30 -12.60 -9.78
C VAL A 546 22.50 -12.92 -8.88
N LYS A 547 22.27 -13.56 -7.74
CA LYS A 547 23.29 -13.73 -6.69
C LYS A 547 24.20 -14.93 -6.91
N THR A 548 23.65 -16.05 -7.38
CA THR A 548 24.38 -17.32 -7.54
C THR A 548 24.86 -17.51 -8.97
N ASP A 549 23.98 -17.32 -9.95
CA ASP A 549 24.33 -17.53 -11.35
C ASP A 549 25.01 -16.30 -11.98
N THR A 550 25.02 -15.17 -11.26
CA THR A 550 25.59 -13.88 -11.69
C THR A 550 25.01 -13.36 -13.02
N ALA A 551 23.81 -13.83 -13.38
CA ALA A 551 23.15 -13.49 -14.63
C ALA A 551 22.42 -12.15 -14.53
N SER A 552 22.28 -11.46 -15.67
CA SER A 552 21.36 -10.33 -15.79
C SER A 552 19.93 -10.84 -15.95
N VAL A 553 18.98 -10.28 -15.22
CA VAL A 553 17.58 -10.73 -15.25
C VAL A 553 16.67 -9.61 -15.74
N LEU A 554 15.84 -9.91 -16.73
CA LEU A 554 14.77 -9.03 -17.23
C LEU A 554 13.43 -9.59 -16.76
N VAL A 555 12.72 -8.86 -15.90
CA VAL A 555 11.43 -9.29 -15.34
C VAL A 555 10.31 -8.55 -16.04
N HIS A 556 9.30 -9.27 -16.52
CA HIS A 556 8.10 -8.65 -17.09
C HIS A 556 6.84 -9.50 -16.84
N CYS A 557 5.70 -8.96 -17.26
CA CYS A 557 4.44 -9.69 -17.33
C CYS A 557 3.64 -9.28 -18.58
N SER A 558 2.35 -8.97 -18.44
CA SER A 558 1.54 -8.37 -19.50
C SER A 558 1.85 -6.87 -19.61
N ASP A 559 1.35 -6.06 -18.67
CA ASP A 559 1.50 -4.60 -18.69
C ASP A 559 2.72 -4.08 -17.91
N GLY A 560 3.33 -4.92 -17.08
CA GLY A 560 4.54 -4.58 -16.33
C GLY A 560 4.33 -3.84 -15.01
N TRP A 561 3.09 -3.51 -14.60
CA TRP A 561 2.84 -2.75 -13.36
C TRP A 561 2.29 -3.57 -12.19
N ASP A 562 1.85 -4.82 -12.38
CA ASP A 562 1.28 -5.66 -11.30
C ASP A 562 2.29 -6.69 -10.77
N ARG A 563 2.42 -7.81 -11.50
CA ARG A 563 3.27 -8.94 -11.10
C ARG A 563 4.75 -8.60 -11.14
N THR A 564 5.16 -7.73 -12.05
CA THR A 564 6.53 -7.25 -12.13
C THR A 564 6.94 -6.55 -10.84
N SER A 565 6.15 -5.58 -10.36
CA SER A 565 6.40 -4.88 -9.09
C SER A 565 6.41 -5.81 -7.87
N GLN A 566 5.58 -6.87 -7.88
CA GLN A 566 5.64 -7.91 -6.85
C GLN A 566 7.02 -8.59 -6.83
N LEU A 567 7.48 -9.03 -8.00
CA LEU A 567 8.71 -9.80 -8.14
C LEU A 567 9.97 -8.97 -7.95
N THR A 568 10.06 -7.79 -8.58
CA THR A 568 11.21 -6.90 -8.43
C THR A 568 11.33 -6.40 -7.00
N GLY A 569 10.23 -5.94 -6.41
CA GLY A 569 10.23 -5.44 -5.04
C GLY A 569 10.63 -6.51 -4.02
N LEU A 570 10.14 -7.75 -4.16
CA LEU A 570 10.55 -8.85 -3.28
C LEU A 570 12.00 -9.27 -3.49
N ALA A 571 12.46 -9.36 -4.74
CA ALA A 571 13.85 -9.73 -5.05
C ALA A 571 14.83 -8.68 -4.51
N GLU A 572 14.53 -7.39 -4.71
CA GLU A 572 15.30 -6.28 -4.17
C GLU A 572 15.34 -6.30 -2.63
N LEU A 573 14.20 -6.53 -1.97
CA LEU A 573 14.13 -6.68 -0.52
C LEU A 573 14.99 -7.84 0.01
N MET A 574 15.09 -8.93 -0.76
CA MET A 574 15.95 -10.08 -0.44
C MET A 574 17.44 -9.83 -0.74
N LEU A 575 17.77 -9.03 -1.74
CA LEU A 575 19.15 -8.77 -2.17
C LEU A 575 19.82 -7.62 -1.42
N ASP A 576 19.09 -6.54 -1.12
CA ASP A 576 19.62 -5.30 -0.58
C ASP A 576 19.07 -5.03 0.83
N PRO A 577 19.91 -5.14 1.89
CA PRO A 577 19.50 -4.85 3.26
C PRO A 577 18.98 -3.43 3.48
N TYR A 578 19.34 -2.45 2.63
CA TYR A 578 18.82 -1.08 2.75
C TYR A 578 17.30 -1.05 2.71
N TYR A 579 16.67 -1.82 1.82
CA TYR A 579 15.21 -1.87 1.69
C TYR A 579 14.50 -2.52 2.88
N ARG A 580 15.23 -3.14 3.81
CA ARG A 580 14.67 -3.71 5.06
C ARG A 580 14.66 -2.72 6.22
N THR A 581 15.18 -1.51 6.01
CA THR A 581 15.04 -0.37 6.92
C THR A 581 13.66 0.29 6.73
N LEU A 582 13.17 1.04 7.73
CA LEU A 582 11.91 1.79 7.62
C LEU A 582 11.92 2.73 6.41
N ARG A 583 13.01 3.49 6.26
CA ARG A 583 13.18 4.43 5.14
C ARG A 583 13.36 3.73 3.81
N GLY A 584 14.17 2.66 3.76
CA GLY A 584 14.40 1.91 2.54
C GLY A 584 13.15 1.19 2.05
N PHE A 585 12.31 0.67 2.96
CA PHE A 585 11.04 0.06 2.58
C PHE A 585 10.05 1.06 2.01
N ALA A 586 9.94 2.26 2.63
CA ALA A 586 9.12 3.33 2.08
C ALA A 586 9.64 3.79 0.70
N LEU A 587 10.96 3.91 0.55
CA LEU A 587 11.59 4.20 -0.75
C LEU A 587 11.28 3.11 -1.78
N LEU A 588 11.32 1.83 -1.41
CA LEU A 588 11.03 0.71 -2.29
C LEU A 588 9.58 0.75 -2.79
N VAL A 589 8.62 1.07 -1.91
CA VAL A 589 7.21 1.26 -2.30
C VAL A 589 7.07 2.44 -3.27
N GLU A 590 7.65 3.59 -2.96
CA GLU A 590 7.62 4.76 -3.86
C GLU A 590 8.29 4.50 -5.21
N LYS A 591 9.38 3.74 -5.23
CA LYS A 591 10.07 3.33 -6.45
C LYS A 591 9.24 2.34 -7.26
N ASP A 592 9.09 1.11 -6.79
CA ASP A 592 8.61 -0.02 -7.59
C ASP A 592 7.09 -0.06 -7.78
N TRP A 593 6.34 0.65 -6.93
CA TRP A 593 4.89 0.69 -7.01
C TRP A 593 4.41 2.04 -7.50
N CYS A 594 4.75 3.14 -6.80
CA CYS A 594 4.24 4.46 -7.18
C CYS A 594 4.85 4.95 -8.50
N SER A 595 6.19 4.98 -8.61
CA SER A 595 6.88 5.60 -9.75
C SER A 595 6.83 4.78 -11.03
N PHE A 596 6.65 3.46 -10.91
CA PHE A 596 6.46 2.55 -12.06
C PHE A 596 4.99 2.25 -12.37
N GLY A 597 4.07 3.04 -11.82
CA GLY A 597 2.70 3.13 -12.33
C GLY A 597 1.76 2.02 -11.89
N TYR A 598 1.99 1.39 -10.72
CA TYR A 598 0.98 0.53 -10.13
C TYR A 598 -0.32 1.32 -9.92
N LYS A 599 -1.42 0.76 -10.42
CA LYS A 599 -2.73 1.40 -10.50
C LYS A 599 -3.47 1.35 -9.17
N PHE A 600 -2.94 2.01 -8.12
CA PHE A 600 -3.52 1.98 -6.77
C PHE A 600 -5.01 2.34 -6.75
N CYS A 601 -5.42 3.39 -7.46
CA CYS A 601 -6.81 3.85 -7.50
C CYS A 601 -7.75 2.78 -8.06
N GLU A 602 -7.41 2.16 -9.18
CA GLU A 602 -8.18 1.12 -9.86
C GLU A 602 -8.19 -0.17 -9.04
N ARG A 603 -7.02 -0.60 -8.55
CA ARG A 603 -6.87 -1.87 -7.82
C ARG A 603 -7.60 -1.84 -6.49
N THR A 604 -7.66 -0.68 -5.82
CA THR A 604 -8.40 -0.50 -4.56
C THR A 604 -9.88 -0.15 -4.74
N GLY A 605 -10.35 0.08 -5.96
CA GLY A 605 -11.74 0.47 -6.23
C GLY A 605 -12.06 1.90 -5.77
N HIS A 606 -11.10 2.80 -5.85
CA HIS A 606 -11.24 4.24 -5.60
C HIS A 606 -11.36 5.01 -6.92
N THR A 607 -12.08 4.41 -7.87
CA THR A 607 -12.43 4.99 -9.17
C THR A 607 -13.85 5.56 -9.13
N ALA A 608 -14.19 6.37 -10.13
CA ALA A 608 -15.56 6.85 -10.31
C ALA A 608 -16.54 5.73 -10.72
N ASP A 609 -16.02 4.68 -11.37
CA ASP A 609 -16.81 3.52 -11.82
C ASP A 609 -16.76 2.37 -10.79
N PRO A 610 -17.87 2.10 -10.08
CA PRO A 610 -17.96 1.00 -9.11
C PRO A 610 -18.07 -0.38 -9.76
N SER A 611 -18.29 -0.47 -11.07
CA SER A 611 -18.40 -1.75 -11.81
C SER A 611 -17.08 -2.29 -12.35
N SER A 612 -16.00 -1.55 -12.12
CA SER A 612 -14.68 -1.83 -12.66
C SER A 612 -14.20 -3.23 -12.32
N GLN A 613 -13.81 -3.98 -13.35
CA GLN A 613 -13.21 -5.31 -13.21
C GLN A 613 -11.71 -5.26 -12.88
N GLU A 614 -11.16 -4.05 -12.75
CA GLU A 614 -9.74 -3.79 -12.47
C GLU A 614 -9.38 -3.91 -10.98
N ILE A 615 -10.38 -4.02 -10.08
CA ILE A 615 -10.16 -4.19 -8.65
C ILE A 615 -9.42 -5.50 -8.38
N SER A 616 -8.36 -5.45 -7.57
CA SER A 616 -7.59 -6.62 -7.16
C SER A 616 -6.71 -6.33 -5.95
N VAL A 617 -6.08 -7.38 -5.40
CA VAL A 617 -5.36 -7.34 -4.12
C VAL A 617 -3.86 -7.53 -4.27
N VAL A 618 -3.30 -7.11 -5.41
CA VAL A 618 -1.90 -7.34 -5.80
C VAL A 618 -0.92 -6.75 -4.77
N PHE A 619 -1.15 -5.51 -4.29
CA PHE A 619 -0.33 -4.91 -3.24
C PHE A 619 -0.50 -5.64 -1.89
N VAL A 620 -1.71 -6.09 -1.55
CA VAL A 620 -1.96 -6.89 -0.33
C VAL A 620 -1.21 -8.22 -0.38
N GLN A 621 -1.18 -8.90 -1.52
CA GLN A 621 -0.38 -10.11 -1.73
C GLN A 621 1.10 -9.85 -1.50
N TRP A 622 1.63 -8.74 -2.02
CA TRP A 622 3.02 -8.37 -1.82
C TRP A 622 3.32 -8.11 -0.34
N MET A 623 2.46 -7.36 0.35
CA MET A 623 2.59 -7.11 1.79
C MET A 623 2.52 -8.40 2.61
N ASP A 624 1.67 -9.36 2.23
CA ASP A 624 1.63 -10.69 2.85
C ASP A 624 2.96 -11.43 2.60
N CYS A 625 3.48 -11.45 1.37
CA CYS A 625 4.82 -12.00 1.08
C CYS A 625 5.93 -11.35 1.92
N VAL A 626 5.92 -10.02 2.09
CA VAL A 626 6.86 -9.31 2.98
C VAL A 626 6.69 -9.76 4.43
N TRP A 627 5.45 -9.93 4.90
CA TRP A 627 5.17 -10.46 6.22
C TRP A 627 5.69 -11.90 6.39
N GLN A 628 5.54 -12.77 5.39
CA GLN A 628 6.12 -14.12 5.40
C GLN A 628 7.65 -14.08 5.57
N LEU A 629 8.33 -13.14 4.92
CA LEU A 629 9.78 -12.95 5.08
C LEU A 629 10.13 -12.44 6.48
N CYS A 630 9.37 -11.47 7.02
CA CYS A 630 9.57 -10.98 8.40
C CYS A 630 9.38 -12.10 9.42
N ARG A 631 8.44 -13.01 9.19
CA ARG A 631 8.18 -14.18 10.04
C ARG A 631 9.33 -15.18 10.01
N GLN A 632 9.93 -15.41 8.85
CA GLN A 632 11.05 -16.35 8.68
C GLN A 632 12.39 -15.75 9.13
N PHE A 633 12.55 -14.43 9.01
CA PHE A 633 13.79 -13.71 9.30
C PHE A 633 13.56 -12.54 10.27
N PRO A 634 13.17 -12.80 11.54
CA PRO A 634 12.70 -11.78 12.48
C PRO A 634 13.72 -10.68 12.80
N CYS A 635 15.02 -10.95 12.66
CA CYS A 635 16.09 -10.00 12.93
C CYS A 635 16.62 -9.27 11.67
N SER A 636 16.03 -9.52 10.50
CA SER A 636 16.50 -8.94 9.24
C SER A 636 15.79 -7.65 8.84
N PHE A 637 14.74 -7.25 9.56
CA PHE A 637 13.90 -6.11 9.25
C PHE A 637 13.87 -5.13 10.42
N GLU A 638 13.98 -3.84 10.13
CA GLU A 638 13.83 -2.77 11.13
C GLU A 638 12.37 -2.57 11.53
N PHE A 639 11.45 -2.84 10.61
CA PHE A 639 10.02 -2.71 10.82
C PHE A 639 9.37 -4.03 11.28
N ASN A 640 8.14 -3.93 11.78
CA ASN A 640 7.40 -5.04 12.37
C ASN A 640 6.01 -5.21 11.74
N THR A 641 5.26 -6.23 12.16
CA THR A 641 3.90 -6.49 11.68
C THR A 641 2.97 -5.30 11.81
N ARG A 642 3.09 -4.49 12.87
CA ARG A 642 2.23 -3.31 13.08
C ARG A 642 2.46 -2.25 12.01
N TYR A 643 3.70 -2.07 11.57
CA TYR A 643 4.04 -1.18 10.46
C TYR A 643 3.40 -1.66 9.15
N LEU A 644 3.49 -2.95 8.84
CA LEU A 644 2.86 -3.51 7.63
C LEU A 644 1.34 -3.36 7.64
N ILE A 645 0.69 -3.56 8.80
CA ILE A 645 -0.76 -3.36 8.95
C ILE A 645 -1.11 -1.88 8.78
N LEU A 646 -0.33 -0.95 9.34
CA LEU A 646 -0.57 0.49 9.22
C LEU A 646 -0.58 0.94 7.75
N ILE A 647 0.33 0.38 6.93
CA ILE A 647 0.38 0.62 5.48
C ILE A 647 -0.90 0.12 4.80
N LEU A 648 -1.37 -1.08 5.16
CA LEU A 648 -2.60 -1.66 4.61
C LEU A 648 -3.87 -0.92 5.07
N ASP A 649 -3.91 -0.42 6.30
CA ASP A 649 -4.99 0.45 6.77
C ASP A 649 -5.04 1.73 5.94
N HIS A 650 -3.87 2.30 5.64
CA HIS A 650 -3.78 3.55 4.88
C HIS A 650 -3.96 3.38 3.38
N LEU A 651 -3.72 2.18 2.82
CA LEU A 651 -4.05 1.81 1.44
C LEU A 651 -5.51 2.13 1.10
N TYR A 652 -6.43 1.86 2.02
CA TYR A 652 -7.86 2.08 1.80
C TYR A 652 -8.40 3.38 2.40
N SER A 653 -7.71 3.96 3.38
CA SER A 653 -8.22 5.11 4.13
C SER A 653 -8.46 6.37 3.29
N CYS A 654 -7.68 6.57 2.22
CA CYS A 654 -7.56 7.85 1.52
C CYS A 654 -7.29 9.04 2.46
N ARG A 655 -6.56 8.81 3.56
CA ARG A 655 -6.07 9.87 4.45
C ARG A 655 -4.92 10.62 3.83
N PHE A 656 -4.00 9.89 3.19
CA PHE A 656 -2.81 10.42 2.56
C PHE A 656 -2.90 10.25 1.03
N GLY A 657 -2.32 11.18 0.27
CA GLY A 657 -2.40 11.18 -1.19
C GLY A 657 -1.98 12.49 -1.83
N THR A 658 -1.80 12.46 -3.15
CA THR A 658 -1.69 13.67 -3.99
C THR A 658 -3.07 14.10 -4.51
N SER A 659 -3.13 15.21 -5.22
CA SER A 659 -4.34 15.69 -5.89
C SER A 659 -4.98 14.68 -6.85
N ASN A 660 -4.20 13.75 -7.40
CA ASN A 660 -4.62 12.83 -8.48
C ASN A 660 -4.37 11.33 -8.18
N ASN A 661 -3.58 10.98 -7.16
CA ASN A 661 -3.26 9.59 -6.82
C ASN A 661 -3.31 9.34 -5.32
N ILE A 662 -3.81 8.15 -4.94
CA ILE A 662 -3.57 7.59 -3.61
C ILE A 662 -2.06 7.43 -3.48
N SER A 663 -1.50 8.06 -2.47
CA SER A 663 -0.11 7.86 -2.10
C SER A 663 -0.15 7.23 -0.72
N ILE A 664 0.40 6.02 -0.62
CA ILE A 664 0.57 5.32 0.65
C ILE A 664 1.78 5.95 1.32
N ILE A 665 1.69 7.24 1.64
CA ILE A 665 2.82 7.91 2.29
C ILE A 665 2.83 7.44 3.71
N ILE A 666 3.82 6.59 3.96
CA ILE A 666 4.10 6.04 5.25
C ILE A 666 4.84 7.13 6.03
N TYR A 667 4.15 7.76 6.98
CA TYR A 667 4.75 8.72 7.92
C TYR A 667 5.09 8.05 9.24
#